data_AF-A0A822AD16-F1
#
_entry.id   AF-A0A822AD16-F1
#
_cell.length_a   1.000
_cell.length_b   1.000
_cell.length_c   1.000
_cell.angle_alpha   90.00
_cell.angle_beta   90.00
_cell.angle_gamma   90.00
#
_symmetry.space_group_name_H-M   'P 1'
#
loop_
_entity.id
_entity.type
_entity.pdbx_description
1 polymer ?
#
loop_
_entity_poly.entity_id
_entity_poly.type
_entity_poly.pdbx_seq_one_letter_code
_entity_poly.pdbx_strand_id
1 'polypeptide(L)'
;MENEFEHLITLLSTSPLPNDIFQQIKNYLQQQTNDLLPSFISQSFQSLVILEHWAWKLLSHNFHQFINQTNYLELFHCLGLFNYMLIFNNKQIEAHIKLSLIIPDNIQLIDEIFNQIEKIKNFNDPFYTIISCWFENISYLIHEHTQFETSSIFIHICQRLGHNYLLSDQYKDYLKQLCQKDISQIIFTTKQLFYIKTCSFVFRMYICSIIDKTPFKGDDLLKRYGNDYLQIILIHSYTVDTWNQQLLTCITHLIDFICACCWWGTEKAIYIKILLSTETIIYEHIQGLIRIVGCKKFHERIASQWCNDETILIDSIFIFFMGSLLQIKNLSCFIRSETILSNIILAIAQKSCYDRISVCAYGILAEILSDEQLKEVTITDNISEFFFRILELAWNHPTQRYKRIPIPQLLTGFLTVSKNDAIQQKTAKSNKISLLIEMSEQYPITLDILWSLSFNHDIQEQLRTNRSFMNKLARLKEECNNEKMRKITFGLLWNLESSHQDRTILDITDEKIFDIMISYSHKDEIICQTIYEELIKKGYRVWIDYDQIHGNVMDAMAQAIERSHIIIICMSEQYRKSNYCRAEAHYAFQRQLKIVPILLQKHYKPDGWLLFLIGQLLYIDFTKYEFSRAIKLLLKELQIEEIIETPIKAISSRSSVESVIYKIEEIPLKKSLSLIFPKNILDWTQTNVHDWLIEHNLIQMSQILVDFDGSSLLYLNDFIKNGETKQVLSLLQQESLRRTNQCLSLIELSYFQSLIDQQRRYLTSTFSQRSTRNSNQANKYILSCCHLI
;
A
#
# COMPACT_ATOMS: atom_id res chain seq x y z
N MET A 1 -16.10 -17.97 -51.32
CA MET A 1 -15.37 -17.39 -50.18
C MET A 1 -14.28 -18.32 -49.64
N GLU A 2 -14.54 -19.54 -49.15
CA GLU A 2 -13.47 -20.40 -48.58
C GLU A 2 -12.24 -20.63 -49.49
N ASN A 3 -12.41 -20.68 -50.82
CA ASN A 3 -11.29 -20.84 -51.76
C ASN A 3 -10.65 -19.52 -52.24
N GLU A 4 -11.23 -18.35 -51.96
CA GLU A 4 -10.80 -17.08 -52.58
C GLU A 4 -9.57 -16.49 -51.90
N PHE A 5 -9.53 -16.47 -50.56
CA PHE A 5 -8.32 -16.03 -49.84
C PHE A 5 -7.14 -16.98 -50.10
N GLU A 6 -7.36 -18.29 -49.96
CA GLU A 6 -6.34 -19.31 -50.26
C GLU A 6 -5.77 -19.13 -51.68
N HIS A 7 -6.63 -18.93 -52.68
CA HIS A 7 -6.19 -18.70 -54.05
C HIS A 7 -5.35 -17.43 -54.19
N LEU A 8 -5.77 -16.30 -53.58
CA LEU A 8 -4.99 -15.06 -53.60
C LEU A 8 -3.59 -15.23 -52.99
N ILE A 9 -3.45 -16.03 -51.92
CA ILE A 9 -2.15 -16.32 -51.31
C ILE A 9 -1.28 -17.18 -52.22
N THR A 10 -1.83 -18.16 -52.96
CA THR A 10 -1.01 -18.93 -53.93
C THR A 10 -0.34 -18.06 -55.00
N LEU A 11 -0.97 -16.92 -55.35
CA LEU A 11 -0.46 -15.97 -56.34
C LEU A 11 0.74 -15.14 -55.83
N LEU A 12 1.01 -15.09 -54.51
CA LEU A 12 2.18 -14.42 -53.92
C LEU A 12 3.53 -14.99 -54.39
N SER A 13 3.52 -16.21 -54.94
CA SER A 13 4.68 -16.85 -55.57
C SER A 13 5.04 -16.23 -56.93
N THR A 14 4.14 -15.46 -57.54
CA THR A 14 4.35 -14.80 -58.84
C THR A 14 4.81 -13.35 -58.62
N SER A 15 5.83 -12.93 -59.37
CA SER A 15 6.39 -11.57 -59.28
C SER A 15 6.47 -10.94 -60.68
N PRO A 16 6.03 -9.68 -60.86
CA PRO A 16 5.37 -8.81 -59.89
C PRO A 16 3.87 -9.13 -59.73
N LEU A 17 3.31 -8.90 -58.53
CA LEU A 17 1.88 -9.06 -58.28
C LEU A 17 1.05 -7.88 -58.82
N PRO A 18 -0.10 -8.14 -59.48
CA PRO A 18 -1.12 -7.13 -59.76
C PRO A 18 -1.61 -6.38 -58.52
N ASN A 19 -1.78 -5.06 -58.63
CA ASN A 19 -2.26 -4.18 -57.56
C ASN A 19 -3.62 -4.63 -56.95
N ASP A 20 -4.49 -5.20 -57.78
CA ASP A 20 -5.83 -5.65 -57.36
C ASP A 20 -5.75 -6.80 -56.34
N ILE A 21 -4.72 -7.66 -56.41
CA ILE A 21 -4.52 -8.75 -55.45
C ILE A 21 -4.18 -8.20 -54.06
N PHE A 22 -3.34 -7.15 -53.98
CA PHE A 22 -3.01 -6.53 -52.70
C PHE A 22 -4.22 -5.85 -52.05
N GLN A 23 -5.06 -5.15 -52.82
CA GLN A 23 -6.29 -4.57 -52.27
C GLN A 23 -7.29 -5.66 -51.86
N GLN A 24 -7.38 -6.79 -52.57
CA GLN A 24 -8.23 -7.92 -52.15
C GLN A 24 -7.74 -8.57 -50.85
N ILE A 25 -6.44 -8.89 -50.73
CA ILE A 25 -5.85 -9.44 -49.49
C ILE A 25 -6.08 -8.48 -48.32
N LYS A 26 -5.79 -7.18 -48.51
CA LYS A 26 -6.06 -6.13 -47.51
C LYS A 26 -7.53 -6.09 -47.10
N ASN A 27 -8.47 -6.17 -48.05
CA ASN A 27 -9.90 -6.20 -47.73
C ASN A 27 -10.28 -7.44 -46.89
N TYR A 28 -9.76 -8.63 -47.22
CA TYR A 28 -9.99 -9.84 -46.41
C TYR A 28 -9.49 -9.68 -44.97
N LEU A 29 -8.31 -9.09 -44.76
CA LEU A 29 -7.75 -8.83 -43.43
C LEU A 29 -8.56 -7.76 -42.66
N GLN A 30 -8.97 -6.68 -43.33
CA GLN A 30 -9.74 -5.58 -42.72
C GLN A 30 -11.19 -5.95 -42.38
N GLN A 31 -11.77 -6.97 -43.04
CA GLN A 31 -13.11 -7.48 -42.74
C GLN A 31 -13.18 -8.33 -41.46
N GLN A 32 -12.04 -8.75 -40.90
CA GLN A 32 -12.03 -9.62 -39.72
C GLN A 32 -12.42 -8.86 -38.45
N THR A 33 -13.60 -9.19 -37.91
CA THR A 33 -14.04 -8.74 -36.58
C THR A 33 -13.63 -9.76 -35.51
N ASN A 34 -13.73 -9.37 -34.24
CA ASN A 34 -13.37 -10.24 -33.10
C ASN A 34 -14.12 -11.60 -33.12
N ASP A 35 -15.35 -11.61 -33.64
CA ASP A 35 -16.21 -12.79 -33.72
C ASP A 35 -15.86 -13.71 -34.91
N LEU A 36 -15.42 -13.12 -36.04
CA LEU A 36 -15.06 -13.86 -37.26
C LEU A 36 -13.62 -14.39 -37.23
N LEU A 37 -12.74 -13.73 -36.47
CA LEU A 37 -11.31 -14.01 -36.44
C LEU A 37 -10.97 -15.48 -36.09
N PRO A 38 -11.58 -16.15 -35.09
CA PRO A 38 -11.25 -17.55 -34.78
C PRO A 38 -11.55 -18.51 -35.94
N SER A 39 -12.72 -18.36 -36.58
CA SER A 39 -13.08 -19.14 -37.76
C SER A 39 -12.10 -18.91 -38.90
N PHE A 40 -11.77 -17.65 -39.21
CA PHE A 40 -10.83 -17.30 -40.26
C PHE A 40 -9.42 -17.84 -40.00
N ILE A 41 -8.90 -17.71 -38.78
CA ILE A 41 -7.61 -18.34 -38.40
C ILE A 41 -7.69 -19.87 -38.57
N SER A 42 -8.77 -20.52 -38.14
CA SER A 42 -8.89 -21.98 -38.23
C SER A 42 -8.98 -22.51 -39.68
N GLN A 43 -9.61 -21.75 -40.58
CA GLN A 43 -9.79 -22.12 -41.99
C GLN A 43 -8.55 -21.78 -42.83
N SER A 44 -7.94 -20.60 -42.61
CA SER A 44 -6.87 -20.05 -43.45
C SER A 44 -5.49 -20.02 -42.78
N PHE A 45 -5.27 -20.81 -41.71
CA PHE A 45 -4.00 -20.84 -40.98
C PHE A 45 -2.77 -21.01 -41.88
N GLN A 46 -2.80 -21.96 -42.81
CA GLN A 46 -1.68 -22.24 -43.72
C GLN A 46 -1.41 -21.06 -44.67
N SER A 47 -2.46 -20.45 -45.23
CA SER A 47 -2.32 -19.27 -46.08
C SER A 47 -1.84 -18.04 -45.32
N LEU A 48 -2.22 -17.88 -44.04
CA LEU A 48 -1.70 -16.82 -43.19
C LEU A 48 -0.22 -17.03 -42.86
N VAL A 49 0.21 -18.27 -42.56
CA VAL A 49 1.65 -18.61 -42.41
C VAL A 49 2.43 -18.30 -43.69
N ILE A 50 1.89 -18.62 -44.87
CA ILE A 50 2.52 -18.30 -46.16
C ILE A 50 2.62 -16.77 -46.38
N LEU A 51 1.57 -16.02 -46.04
CA LEU A 51 1.52 -14.56 -46.16
C LEU A 51 2.53 -13.87 -45.23
N GLU A 52 2.60 -14.30 -43.97
CA GLU A 52 3.57 -13.80 -42.98
C GLU A 52 5.02 -14.15 -43.38
N HIS A 53 5.27 -15.40 -43.80
CA HIS A 53 6.58 -15.81 -44.29
C HIS A 53 7.01 -15.02 -45.55
N TRP A 54 6.09 -14.80 -46.48
CA TRP A 54 6.32 -13.95 -47.66
C TRP A 54 6.67 -12.51 -47.25
N ALA A 55 5.96 -11.95 -46.28
CA ALA A 55 6.19 -10.60 -45.79
C ALA A 55 7.56 -10.45 -45.10
N TRP A 56 7.93 -11.37 -44.20
CA TRP A 56 9.27 -11.44 -43.59
C TRP A 56 10.39 -11.61 -44.63
N LYS A 57 10.16 -12.40 -45.69
CA LYS A 57 11.11 -12.58 -46.79
C LYS A 57 11.29 -11.31 -47.63
N LEU A 58 10.21 -10.56 -47.87
CA LEU A 58 10.28 -9.29 -48.60
C LEU A 58 11.00 -8.21 -47.77
N LEU A 59 10.68 -8.11 -46.47
CA LEU A 59 11.34 -7.20 -45.52
C LEU A 59 12.84 -7.44 -45.43
N SER A 60 13.29 -8.69 -45.54
CA SER A 60 14.70 -9.07 -45.37
C SER A 60 15.59 -8.90 -46.60
N HIS A 61 15.06 -8.97 -47.84
CA HIS A 61 15.92 -9.02 -49.03
C HIS A 61 15.86 -7.80 -49.97
N ASN A 62 14.67 -7.21 -50.22
CA ASN A 62 14.51 -6.23 -51.32
C ASN A 62 13.49 -5.12 -51.05
N PHE A 63 13.09 -4.87 -49.80
CA PHE A 63 11.95 -3.99 -49.50
C PHE A 63 12.09 -2.56 -50.07
N HIS A 64 13.32 -2.02 -50.10
CA HIS A 64 13.60 -0.70 -50.70
C HIS A 64 13.25 -0.57 -52.19
N GLN A 65 13.06 -1.67 -52.94
CA GLN A 65 12.57 -1.61 -54.32
C GLN A 65 11.05 -1.33 -54.38
N PHE A 66 10.31 -1.76 -53.35
CA PHE A 66 8.85 -1.68 -53.28
C PHE A 66 8.36 -0.54 -52.36
N ILE A 67 9.25 0.06 -51.58
CA ILE A 67 8.93 1.10 -50.59
C ILE A 67 8.26 2.35 -51.16
N ASN A 68 8.50 2.66 -52.44
CA ASN A 68 7.87 3.78 -53.14
C ASN A 68 6.49 3.44 -53.72
N GLN A 69 6.04 2.18 -53.59
CA GLN A 69 4.74 1.72 -54.09
C GLN A 69 3.73 1.69 -52.94
N THR A 70 2.73 2.55 -52.99
CA THR A 70 1.73 2.74 -51.92
C THR A 70 1.03 1.44 -51.52
N ASN A 71 0.71 0.57 -52.49
CA ASN A 71 0.02 -0.70 -52.24
C ASN A 71 0.82 -1.65 -51.33
N TYR A 72 2.15 -1.69 -51.44
CA TYR A 72 2.98 -2.48 -50.54
C TYR A 72 3.00 -1.86 -49.13
N LEU A 73 3.17 -0.54 -49.01
CA LEU A 73 3.11 0.14 -47.70
C LEU A 73 1.76 -0.09 -47.00
N GLU A 74 0.64 0.05 -47.74
CA GLU A 74 -0.70 -0.19 -47.22
C GLU A 74 -0.92 -1.64 -46.76
N LEU A 75 -0.46 -2.63 -47.54
CA LEU A 75 -0.58 -4.03 -47.16
C LEU A 75 0.25 -4.36 -45.92
N PHE A 76 1.51 -3.90 -45.84
CA PHE A 76 2.37 -4.15 -44.69
C PHE A 76 1.88 -3.46 -43.42
N HIS A 77 1.28 -2.27 -43.54
CA HIS A 77 0.58 -1.62 -42.44
C HIS A 77 -0.69 -2.39 -42.03
N CYS A 78 -1.45 -2.92 -43.01
CA CYS A 78 -2.63 -3.74 -42.74
C CYS A 78 -2.27 -5.06 -42.03
N LEU A 79 -1.20 -5.73 -42.44
CA LEU A 79 -0.66 -6.92 -41.76
C LEU A 79 -0.19 -6.60 -40.34
N GLY A 80 0.51 -5.48 -40.16
CA GLY A 80 0.89 -4.98 -38.84
C GLY A 80 -0.31 -4.76 -37.91
N LEU A 81 -1.39 -4.16 -38.40
CA LEU A 81 -2.64 -4.00 -37.66
C LEU A 81 -3.37 -5.34 -37.42
N PHE A 82 -3.37 -6.24 -38.39
CA PHE A 82 -3.96 -7.59 -38.24
C PHE A 82 -3.24 -8.39 -37.15
N ASN A 83 -1.91 -8.33 -37.11
CA ASN A 83 -1.12 -8.99 -36.06
C ASN A 83 -1.33 -8.36 -34.68
N TYR A 84 -1.47 -7.04 -34.60
CA TYR A 84 -1.90 -6.36 -33.36
C TYR A 84 -3.29 -6.84 -32.89
N MET A 85 -4.26 -6.95 -33.81
CA MET A 85 -5.60 -7.48 -33.51
C MET A 85 -5.53 -8.95 -33.07
N LEU A 86 -4.71 -9.78 -33.72
CA LEU A 86 -4.51 -11.18 -33.36
C LEU A 86 -4.00 -11.35 -31.92
N ILE A 87 -3.12 -10.47 -31.46
CA ILE A 87 -2.63 -10.44 -30.07
C ILE A 87 -3.79 -10.15 -29.11
N PHE A 88 -4.48 -9.02 -29.27
CA PHE A 88 -5.40 -8.49 -28.26
C PHE A 88 -6.86 -8.97 -28.38
N ASN A 89 -7.38 -9.15 -29.58
CA ASN A 89 -8.84 -9.16 -29.81
C ASN A 89 -9.53 -10.52 -29.63
N ASN A 90 -8.80 -11.63 -29.45
CA ASN A 90 -9.43 -12.90 -29.12
C ASN A 90 -8.59 -13.80 -28.18
N LYS A 91 -9.25 -14.34 -27.15
CA LYS A 91 -8.69 -15.27 -26.14
C LYS A 91 -8.86 -16.75 -26.51
N GLN A 92 -9.71 -17.07 -27.47
CA GLN A 92 -9.96 -18.44 -27.95
C GLN A 92 -8.81 -18.95 -28.83
N ILE A 93 -8.11 -18.05 -29.52
CA ILE A 93 -6.95 -18.41 -30.35
C ILE A 93 -5.78 -18.72 -29.41
N GLU A 94 -5.27 -19.95 -29.48
CA GLU A 94 -4.17 -20.41 -28.64
C GLU A 94 -2.90 -19.57 -28.84
N ALA A 95 -2.18 -19.33 -27.76
CA ALA A 95 -0.97 -18.52 -27.75
C ALA A 95 0.10 -19.06 -28.74
N HIS A 96 0.19 -20.38 -28.93
CA HIS A 96 1.16 -21.01 -29.82
C HIS A 96 0.87 -20.71 -31.30
N ILE A 97 -0.40 -20.57 -31.68
CA ILE A 97 -0.84 -20.17 -33.03
C ILE A 97 -0.39 -18.73 -33.31
N LYS A 98 -0.61 -17.84 -32.34
CA LYS A 98 -0.17 -16.43 -32.43
C LYS A 98 1.35 -16.33 -32.57
N LEU A 99 2.11 -17.16 -31.85
CA LEU A 99 3.56 -17.26 -31.99
C LEU A 99 3.99 -17.64 -33.41
N SER A 100 3.41 -18.71 -33.97
CA SER A 100 3.75 -19.22 -35.31
C SER A 100 3.38 -18.30 -36.47
N LEU A 101 2.46 -17.35 -36.26
CA LEU A 101 2.10 -16.35 -37.27
C LEU A 101 3.00 -15.11 -37.18
N ILE A 102 3.30 -14.63 -35.97
CA ILE A 102 3.94 -13.32 -35.76
C ILE A 102 5.48 -13.41 -35.72
N ILE A 103 6.05 -14.47 -35.14
CA ILE A 103 7.51 -14.65 -35.07
C ILE A 103 7.95 -15.52 -36.26
N PRO A 104 8.96 -15.09 -37.06
CA PRO A 104 9.44 -15.89 -38.19
C PRO A 104 10.19 -17.12 -37.70
N ASP A 105 10.33 -18.15 -38.53
CA ASP A 105 11.07 -19.38 -38.15
C ASP A 105 12.59 -19.31 -38.35
N ASN A 106 13.11 -18.29 -39.05
CA ASN A 106 14.52 -18.21 -39.45
C ASN A 106 15.21 -16.92 -39.00
N ILE A 107 16.23 -17.08 -38.14
CA ILE A 107 17.12 -16.02 -37.64
C ILE A 107 17.77 -15.21 -38.78
N GLN A 108 18.14 -15.84 -39.91
CA GLN A 108 18.80 -15.17 -41.03
C GLN A 108 17.95 -14.04 -41.64
N LEU A 109 16.61 -14.16 -41.59
CA LEU A 109 15.71 -13.10 -42.06
C LEU A 109 15.86 -11.83 -41.19
N ILE A 110 16.08 -12.00 -39.89
CA ILE A 110 16.31 -10.90 -38.94
C ILE A 110 17.67 -10.24 -39.19
N ASP A 111 18.72 -11.04 -39.44
CA ASP A 111 20.06 -10.49 -39.74
C ASP A 111 20.04 -9.63 -41.01
N GLU A 112 19.38 -10.09 -42.07
CA GLU A 112 19.29 -9.32 -43.33
C GLU A 112 18.38 -8.08 -43.22
N ILE A 113 17.36 -8.10 -42.36
CA ILE A 113 16.62 -6.89 -41.97
C ILE A 113 17.55 -5.87 -41.33
N PHE A 114 18.38 -6.27 -40.35
CA PHE A 114 19.35 -5.35 -39.75
C PHE A 114 20.39 -4.84 -40.75
N ASN A 115 20.87 -5.71 -41.66
CA ASN A 115 21.77 -5.32 -42.75
C ASN A 115 21.13 -4.29 -43.70
N GLN A 116 19.81 -4.28 -43.87
CA GLN A 116 19.10 -3.21 -44.59
C GLN A 116 19.03 -1.94 -43.74
N ILE A 117 18.59 -2.00 -42.47
CA ILE A 117 18.49 -0.82 -41.60
C ILE A 117 19.82 -0.05 -41.51
N GLU A 118 20.94 -0.77 -41.43
CA GLU A 118 22.30 -0.19 -41.39
C GLU A 118 22.68 0.57 -42.68
N LYS A 119 22.07 0.23 -43.84
CA LYS A 119 22.32 0.89 -45.14
C LYS A 119 21.46 2.15 -45.34
N ILE A 120 20.44 2.40 -44.51
CA ILE A 120 19.49 3.51 -44.68
C ILE A 120 20.13 4.86 -44.31
N LYS A 121 20.24 5.73 -45.32
CA LYS A 121 20.73 7.11 -45.18
C LYS A 121 19.62 8.13 -44.90
N ASN A 122 18.39 7.86 -45.35
CA ASN A 122 17.26 8.76 -45.13
C ASN A 122 16.72 8.61 -43.70
N PHE A 123 16.68 9.69 -42.92
CA PHE A 123 16.16 9.66 -41.55
C PHE A 123 14.63 9.48 -41.48
N ASN A 124 13.92 9.77 -42.57
CA ASN A 124 12.46 9.62 -42.72
C ASN A 124 12.08 8.47 -43.65
N ASP A 125 12.93 7.44 -43.73
CA ASP A 125 12.63 6.26 -44.55
C ASP A 125 11.40 5.50 -44.00
N PRO A 126 10.40 5.14 -44.84
CA PRO A 126 9.21 4.40 -44.38
C PRO A 126 9.52 3.01 -43.79
N PHE A 127 10.69 2.44 -44.10
CA PHE A 127 11.07 1.11 -43.62
C PHE A 127 11.17 1.07 -42.11
N TYR A 128 11.67 2.16 -41.49
CA TYR A 128 11.70 2.31 -40.03
C TYR A 128 10.29 2.14 -39.44
N THR A 129 9.27 2.82 -39.99
CA THR A 129 7.89 2.73 -39.49
C THR A 129 7.32 1.32 -39.61
N ILE A 130 7.57 0.65 -40.74
CA ILE A 130 7.08 -0.72 -40.97
C ILE A 130 7.77 -1.69 -40.02
N ILE A 131 9.10 -1.73 -39.97
CA ILE A 131 9.80 -2.69 -39.10
C ILE A 131 9.56 -2.41 -37.62
N SER A 132 9.31 -1.14 -37.25
CA SER A 132 8.87 -0.77 -35.90
C SER A 132 7.58 -1.49 -35.54
N CYS A 133 6.54 -1.41 -36.39
CA CYS A 133 5.26 -2.09 -36.14
C CYS A 133 5.43 -3.61 -35.92
N TRP A 134 6.30 -4.26 -36.69
CA TRP A 134 6.56 -5.70 -36.57
C TRP A 134 7.31 -6.05 -35.26
N PHE A 135 8.37 -5.33 -34.91
CA PHE A 135 9.08 -5.55 -33.64
C PHE A 135 8.25 -5.16 -32.40
N GLU A 136 7.38 -4.16 -32.52
CA GLU A 136 6.42 -3.78 -31.48
C GLU A 136 5.34 -4.85 -31.29
N ASN A 137 4.82 -5.44 -32.35
CA ASN A 137 3.90 -6.58 -32.28
C ASN A 137 4.54 -7.79 -31.59
N ILE A 138 5.80 -8.11 -31.90
CA ILE A 138 6.55 -9.15 -31.15
C ILE A 138 6.60 -8.76 -29.66
N SER A 139 6.88 -7.51 -29.33
CA SER A 139 6.96 -7.04 -27.94
C SER A 139 5.61 -7.12 -27.20
N TYR A 140 4.50 -6.79 -27.87
CA TYR A 140 3.14 -6.99 -27.34
C TYR A 140 2.80 -8.48 -27.17
N LEU A 141 3.20 -9.35 -28.09
CA LEU A 141 2.99 -10.79 -27.99
C LEU A 141 3.76 -11.39 -26.80
N ILE A 142 5.05 -11.04 -26.65
CA ILE A 142 5.88 -11.47 -25.52
C ILE A 142 5.30 -10.94 -24.20
N HIS A 143 4.81 -9.69 -24.16
CA HIS A 143 4.11 -9.17 -23.00
C HIS A 143 2.90 -10.03 -22.65
N GLU A 144 1.99 -10.25 -23.60
CA GLU A 144 0.75 -11.00 -23.32
C GLU A 144 0.99 -12.46 -22.98
N HIS A 145 2.05 -13.07 -23.54
CA HIS A 145 2.39 -14.48 -23.38
C HIS A 145 3.86 -14.66 -22.96
N THR A 146 4.17 -14.32 -21.71
CA THR A 146 5.52 -14.37 -21.10
C THR A 146 6.23 -15.74 -21.21
N GLN A 147 5.49 -16.82 -21.46
CA GLN A 147 6.05 -18.14 -21.77
C GLN A 147 6.94 -18.16 -23.04
N PHE A 148 6.85 -17.13 -23.90
CA PHE A 148 7.64 -16.99 -25.13
C PHE A 148 8.89 -16.13 -24.98
N GLU A 149 9.15 -15.58 -23.78
CA GLU A 149 10.34 -14.78 -23.45
C GLU A 149 11.67 -15.50 -23.76
N THR A 150 11.66 -16.84 -23.80
CA THR A 150 12.82 -17.68 -24.15
C THR A 150 12.98 -17.94 -25.66
N SER A 151 12.15 -17.35 -26.53
CA SER A 151 12.25 -17.50 -27.99
C SER A 151 13.61 -17.03 -28.50
N SER A 152 14.34 -17.92 -29.19
CA SER A 152 15.67 -17.65 -29.72
C SER A 152 15.71 -16.44 -30.67
N ILE A 153 14.64 -16.25 -31.44
CA ILE A 153 14.51 -15.17 -32.42
C ILE A 153 14.21 -13.83 -31.73
N PHE A 154 13.35 -13.83 -30.72
CA PHE A 154 13.13 -12.66 -29.87
C PHE A 154 14.43 -12.24 -29.15
N ILE A 155 15.15 -13.21 -28.56
CA ILE A 155 16.46 -12.99 -27.93
C ILE A 155 17.46 -12.39 -28.93
N HIS A 156 17.53 -12.91 -30.15
CA HIS A 156 18.42 -12.42 -31.20
C HIS A 156 18.10 -10.98 -31.63
N ILE A 157 16.82 -10.66 -31.86
CA ILE A 157 16.35 -9.29 -32.14
C ILE A 157 16.80 -8.34 -31.02
N CYS A 158 16.57 -8.72 -29.76
CA CYS A 158 16.95 -7.91 -28.61
C CYS A 158 18.47 -7.72 -28.48
N GLN A 159 19.27 -8.74 -28.78
CA GLN A 159 20.73 -8.63 -28.78
C GLN A 159 21.24 -7.69 -29.90
N ARG A 160 20.67 -7.75 -31.11
CA ARG A 160 21.02 -6.85 -32.23
C ARG A 160 20.59 -5.41 -31.94
N LEU A 161 19.36 -5.19 -31.46
CA LEU A 161 18.88 -3.86 -31.04
C LEU A 161 19.72 -3.28 -29.91
N GLY A 162 20.05 -4.09 -28.89
CA GLY A 162 20.87 -3.71 -27.76
C GLY A 162 22.25 -3.21 -28.17
N HIS A 163 23.02 -4.01 -28.91
CA HIS A 163 24.38 -3.65 -29.30
C HIS A 163 24.44 -2.52 -30.34
N ASN A 164 23.67 -2.62 -31.42
CA ASN A 164 23.85 -1.73 -32.59
C ASN A 164 23.10 -0.41 -32.45
N TYR A 165 22.03 -0.36 -31.65
CA TYR A 165 21.13 0.79 -31.57
C TYR A 165 21.08 1.37 -30.16
N LEU A 166 20.62 0.60 -29.16
CA LEU A 166 20.44 1.09 -27.79
C LEU A 166 21.76 1.51 -27.13
N LEU A 167 22.86 0.77 -27.34
CA LEU A 167 24.19 1.12 -26.83
C LEU A 167 25.01 2.03 -27.78
N SER A 168 24.42 2.52 -28.87
CA SER A 168 25.10 3.45 -29.79
C SER A 168 25.17 4.88 -29.22
N ASP A 169 26.14 5.66 -29.67
CA ASP A 169 26.18 7.10 -29.36
C ASP A 169 25.03 7.86 -30.02
N GLN A 170 24.51 7.37 -31.16
CA GLN A 170 23.36 7.93 -31.85
C GLN A 170 22.09 7.93 -30.98
N TYR A 171 21.86 6.86 -30.20
CA TYR A 171 20.77 6.81 -29.21
C TYR A 171 20.96 7.88 -28.13
N LYS A 172 22.18 8.02 -27.60
CA LYS A 172 22.49 9.04 -26.59
C LYS A 172 22.32 10.47 -27.13
N ASP A 173 22.70 10.72 -28.38
CA ASP A 173 22.51 12.03 -29.01
C ASP A 173 21.02 12.34 -29.27
N TYR A 174 20.19 11.33 -29.55
CA TYR A 174 18.74 11.50 -29.60
C TYR A 174 18.12 11.77 -28.22
N LEU A 175 18.64 11.17 -27.13
CA LEU A 175 18.23 11.56 -25.78
C LEU A 175 18.65 13.00 -25.43
N LYS A 176 19.87 13.43 -25.80
CA LYS A 176 20.29 14.84 -25.64
C LYS A 176 19.41 15.81 -26.44
N GLN A 177 18.97 15.41 -27.64
CA GLN A 177 17.99 16.18 -28.39
C GLN A 177 16.68 16.29 -27.62
N LEU A 178 16.19 15.21 -27.00
CA LEU A 178 15.02 15.24 -26.08
C LEU A 178 15.20 16.15 -24.85
N CYS A 179 16.42 16.51 -24.45
CA CYS A 179 16.68 17.48 -23.38
C CYS A 179 16.53 18.96 -23.80
N GLN A 180 16.08 19.26 -25.03
CA GLN A 180 15.77 20.62 -25.48
C GLN A 180 14.34 21.04 -25.08
N LYS A 181 14.11 22.34 -24.87
CA LYS A 181 12.81 22.83 -24.32
C LYS A 181 11.70 22.95 -25.37
N ASP A 182 12.02 23.21 -26.63
CA ASP A 182 11.04 23.61 -27.66
C ASP A 182 10.51 22.43 -28.52
N ILE A 183 10.73 21.18 -28.07
CA ILE A 183 10.54 19.97 -28.89
C ILE A 183 9.06 19.65 -29.18
N SER A 184 8.11 20.17 -28.40
CA SER A 184 6.68 19.89 -28.60
C SER A 184 6.17 20.23 -30.01
N GLN A 185 6.89 21.09 -30.75
CA GLN A 185 6.59 21.47 -32.15
C GLN A 185 7.48 20.77 -33.20
N ILE A 186 8.45 19.95 -32.81
CA ILE A 186 9.36 19.27 -33.74
C ILE A 186 8.72 17.98 -34.26
N ILE A 187 8.77 17.77 -35.59
CA ILE A 187 8.41 16.51 -36.22
C ILE A 187 9.55 15.51 -35.97
N PHE A 188 9.27 14.44 -35.24
CA PHE A 188 10.24 13.36 -35.03
C PHE A 188 10.45 12.59 -36.33
N THR A 189 11.71 12.31 -36.66
CA THR A 189 12.06 11.47 -37.80
C THR A 189 11.72 10.00 -37.53
N THR A 190 11.42 9.22 -38.58
CA THR A 190 11.09 7.79 -38.41
C THR A 190 12.26 7.01 -37.79
N LYS A 191 13.51 7.42 -38.08
CA LYS A 191 14.71 6.90 -37.41
C LYS A 191 14.77 7.27 -35.93
N GLN A 192 14.50 8.52 -35.54
CA GLN A 192 14.47 8.90 -34.12
C GLN A 192 13.41 8.09 -33.35
N LEU A 193 12.23 7.90 -33.94
CA LEU A 193 11.18 7.07 -33.35
C LEU A 193 11.64 5.61 -33.19
N PHE A 194 12.19 4.99 -34.23
CA PHE A 194 12.75 3.63 -34.14
C PHE A 194 13.75 3.49 -32.99
N TYR A 195 14.67 4.46 -32.83
CA TYR A 195 15.65 4.44 -31.75
C TYR A 195 15.02 4.64 -30.36
N ILE A 196 14.19 5.67 -30.15
CA ILE A 196 13.71 6.04 -28.80
C ILE A 196 12.50 5.19 -28.37
N LYS A 197 11.56 4.93 -29.28
CA LYS A 197 10.38 4.09 -29.04
C LYS A 197 10.76 2.62 -29.16
N THR A 198 11.01 2.16 -30.39
CA THR A 198 10.98 0.74 -30.74
C THR A 198 12.11 -0.03 -30.06
N CYS A 199 13.36 0.47 -30.11
CA CYS A 199 14.46 -0.17 -29.40
C CYS A 199 14.19 -0.25 -27.89
N SER A 200 13.77 0.84 -27.24
CA SER A 200 13.48 0.87 -25.80
C SER A 200 12.36 -0.11 -25.42
N PHE A 201 11.28 -0.15 -26.19
CA PHE A 201 10.14 -1.01 -25.95
C PHE A 201 10.49 -2.51 -26.10
N VAL A 202 11.12 -2.90 -27.21
CA VAL A 202 11.56 -4.28 -27.43
C VAL A 202 12.56 -4.70 -26.34
N PHE A 203 13.51 -3.82 -26.02
CA PHE A 203 14.55 -4.13 -25.06
C PHE A 203 14.06 -4.18 -23.60
N ARG A 204 13.03 -3.41 -23.26
CA ARG A 204 12.32 -3.51 -21.97
C ARG A 204 11.77 -4.92 -21.74
N MET A 205 11.26 -5.59 -22.78
CA MET A 205 10.81 -6.99 -22.64
C MET A 205 11.99 -7.92 -22.32
N TYR A 206 13.13 -7.71 -22.97
CA TYR A 206 14.34 -8.52 -22.78
C TYR A 206 14.92 -8.42 -21.36
N ILE A 207 15.00 -7.22 -20.78
CA ILE A 207 15.52 -6.99 -19.43
C ILE A 207 14.69 -7.73 -18.37
N CYS A 208 13.36 -7.77 -18.52
CA CYS A 208 12.48 -8.49 -17.61
C CYS A 208 12.59 -10.02 -17.76
N SER A 209 12.97 -10.51 -18.93
CA SER A 209 12.89 -11.93 -19.33
C SER A 209 14.07 -12.78 -18.86
N ILE A 210 15.29 -12.21 -18.87
CA ILE A 210 16.52 -13.00 -18.78
C ILE A 210 17.52 -12.29 -17.86
N ILE A 211 17.37 -12.45 -16.54
CA ILE A 211 18.25 -11.80 -15.56
C ILE A 211 19.69 -12.36 -15.62
N ASP A 212 19.85 -13.67 -15.78
CA ASP A 212 21.13 -14.37 -15.58
C ASP A 212 21.98 -14.62 -16.84
N LYS A 213 21.45 -14.34 -18.05
CA LYS A 213 22.11 -14.70 -19.33
C LYS A 213 22.33 -13.53 -20.29
N THR A 214 22.05 -12.29 -19.89
CA THR A 214 22.23 -11.11 -20.76
C THR A 214 23.54 -10.38 -20.45
N PRO A 215 24.28 -9.90 -21.46
CA PRO A 215 25.44 -9.02 -21.24
C PRO A 215 25.04 -7.60 -20.81
N PHE A 216 23.75 -7.27 -20.85
CA PHE A 216 23.22 -5.93 -20.58
C PHE A 216 22.63 -5.87 -19.17
N LYS A 217 23.35 -5.26 -18.24
CA LYS A 217 22.90 -5.12 -16.85
C LYS A 217 22.08 -3.84 -16.67
N GLY A 218 21.02 -3.92 -15.88
CA GLY A 218 20.14 -2.78 -15.62
C GLY A 218 20.87 -1.61 -14.95
N ASP A 219 21.83 -1.89 -14.07
CA ASP A 219 22.61 -0.86 -13.37
C ASP A 219 23.55 -0.10 -14.32
N ASP A 220 24.18 -0.78 -15.27
CA ASP A 220 25.05 -0.13 -16.28
C ASP A 220 24.25 0.75 -17.25
N LEU A 221 23.03 0.32 -17.63
CA LEU A 221 22.11 1.12 -18.44
C LEU A 221 21.62 2.37 -17.67
N LEU A 222 21.31 2.24 -16.37
CA LEU A 222 20.95 3.37 -15.52
C LEU A 222 22.11 4.36 -15.34
N LYS A 223 23.35 3.89 -15.14
CA LYS A 223 24.54 4.76 -15.13
C LYS A 223 24.72 5.53 -16.44
N ARG A 224 24.39 4.91 -17.59
CA ARG A 224 24.59 5.51 -18.91
C ARG A 224 23.52 6.54 -19.30
N TYR A 225 22.25 6.28 -18.96
CA TYR A 225 21.08 7.04 -19.45
C TYR A 225 20.23 7.70 -18.36
N GLY A 226 20.44 7.39 -17.07
CA GLY A 226 19.62 7.91 -15.97
C GLY A 226 19.60 9.43 -15.88
N ASN A 227 20.75 10.08 -16.06
CA ASN A 227 20.83 11.56 -16.04
C ASN A 227 20.06 12.21 -17.20
N ASP A 228 20.19 11.67 -18.41
CA ASP A 228 19.47 12.17 -19.59
C ASP A 228 17.94 11.98 -19.38
N TYR A 229 17.51 10.81 -18.89
CA TYR A 229 16.12 10.54 -18.52
C TYR A 229 15.57 11.51 -17.47
N LEU A 230 16.30 11.76 -16.38
CA LEU A 230 15.87 12.67 -15.31
C LEU A 230 15.64 14.09 -15.85
N GLN A 231 16.52 14.57 -16.74
CA GLN A 231 16.36 15.87 -17.39
C GLN A 231 15.16 15.91 -18.35
N ILE A 232 14.93 14.85 -19.13
CA ILE A 232 13.75 14.72 -20.01
C ILE A 232 12.45 14.80 -19.19
N ILE A 233 12.35 14.07 -18.08
CA ILE A 233 11.18 14.12 -17.19
C ILE A 233 11.03 15.51 -16.55
N LEU A 234 12.12 16.11 -16.07
CA LEU A 234 12.10 17.45 -15.48
C LEU A 234 11.57 18.50 -16.46
N ILE A 235 12.00 18.46 -17.73
CA ILE A 235 11.60 19.43 -18.76
C ILE A 235 10.15 19.20 -19.22
N HIS A 236 9.84 17.99 -19.71
CA HIS A 236 8.57 17.74 -20.39
C HIS A 236 7.38 17.57 -19.44
N SER A 237 7.61 17.32 -18.15
CA SER A 237 6.55 17.28 -17.14
C SER A 237 5.84 18.62 -16.91
N TYR A 238 6.36 19.74 -17.42
CA TYR A 238 5.66 21.04 -17.39
C TYR A 238 4.82 21.32 -18.66
N THR A 239 4.94 20.51 -19.71
CA THR A 239 4.32 20.72 -21.03
C THR A 239 3.40 19.58 -21.45
N VAL A 240 2.98 18.72 -20.50
CA VAL A 240 2.22 17.49 -20.75
C VAL A 240 0.96 17.71 -21.59
N ASP A 241 0.23 18.80 -21.34
CA ASP A 241 -0.99 19.13 -22.09
C ASP A 241 -0.75 19.47 -23.57
N THR A 242 0.49 19.81 -23.97
CA THR A 242 0.88 20.13 -25.35
C THR A 242 1.68 19.02 -26.03
N TRP A 243 1.79 17.83 -25.43
CA TRP A 243 2.46 16.70 -26.07
C TRP A 243 1.70 16.24 -27.31
N ASN A 244 2.42 16.10 -28.43
CA ASN A 244 1.94 15.40 -29.61
C ASN A 244 2.11 13.88 -29.43
N GLN A 245 1.51 13.06 -30.31
CA GLN A 245 1.59 11.60 -30.19
C GLN A 245 3.05 11.11 -30.17
N GLN A 246 3.92 11.64 -31.04
CA GLN A 246 5.32 11.22 -31.15
C GLN A 246 6.09 11.43 -29.83
N LEU A 247 5.90 12.58 -29.18
CA LEU A 247 6.51 12.89 -27.89
C LEU A 247 5.94 12.02 -26.75
N LEU A 248 4.61 11.83 -26.72
CA LEU A 248 3.94 10.93 -25.78
C LEU A 248 4.53 9.51 -25.89
N THR A 249 4.60 8.95 -27.09
CA THR A 249 5.14 7.62 -27.35
C THR A 249 6.62 7.52 -26.92
N CYS A 250 7.46 8.49 -27.28
CA CYS A 250 8.87 8.52 -26.88
C CYS A 250 9.07 8.54 -25.36
N ILE A 251 8.34 9.42 -24.64
CA ILE A 251 8.46 9.52 -23.18
C ILE A 251 7.90 8.27 -22.50
N THR A 252 6.79 7.72 -23.00
CA THR A 252 6.17 6.49 -22.50
C THR A 252 7.14 5.32 -22.49
N HIS A 253 7.72 4.98 -23.64
CA HIS A 253 8.62 3.82 -23.73
C HIS A 253 9.98 4.07 -23.09
N LEU A 254 10.43 5.33 -22.96
CA LEU A 254 11.61 5.66 -22.16
C LEU A 254 11.35 5.46 -20.66
N ILE A 255 10.18 5.85 -20.14
CA ILE A 255 9.78 5.57 -18.74
C ILE A 255 9.66 4.07 -18.51
N ASP A 256 8.99 3.33 -19.39
CA ASP A 256 8.83 1.87 -19.28
C ASP A 256 10.19 1.14 -19.29
N PHE A 257 11.10 1.53 -20.19
CA PHE A 257 12.47 1.00 -20.25
C PHE A 257 13.30 1.31 -19.00
N ILE A 258 13.33 2.57 -18.53
CA ILE A 258 14.08 2.94 -17.33
C ILE A 258 13.48 2.28 -16.08
N CYS A 259 12.15 2.15 -16.01
CA CYS A 259 11.47 1.39 -14.95
C CYS A 259 11.88 -0.09 -14.97
N ALA A 260 11.93 -0.73 -16.14
CA ALA A 260 12.40 -2.11 -16.25
C ALA A 260 13.87 -2.28 -15.81
N CYS A 261 14.76 -1.35 -16.15
CA CYS A 261 16.13 -1.33 -15.62
C CYS A 261 16.17 -1.21 -14.09
N CYS A 262 15.32 -0.37 -13.50
CA CYS A 262 15.20 -0.21 -12.05
C CYS A 262 14.75 -1.50 -11.34
N TRP A 263 13.92 -2.31 -12.00
CA TRP A 263 13.41 -3.60 -11.51
C TRP A 263 14.23 -4.82 -11.96
N TRP A 264 15.41 -4.62 -12.57
CA TRP A 264 16.32 -5.70 -12.94
C TRP A 264 16.87 -6.42 -11.69
N GLY A 265 17.29 -7.68 -11.86
CA GLY A 265 17.81 -8.51 -10.77
C GLY A 265 16.73 -9.21 -9.93
N THR A 266 17.17 -9.97 -8.92
CA THR A 266 16.29 -10.73 -8.02
C THR A 266 15.71 -9.88 -6.89
N GLU A 267 16.38 -8.78 -6.52
CA GLU A 267 15.94 -7.87 -5.47
C GLU A 267 15.00 -6.78 -6.02
N LYS A 268 13.75 -6.78 -5.56
CA LYS A 268 12.67 -5.91 -6.04
C LYS A 268 13.07 -4.44 -6.09
N ALA A 269 13.20 -3.89 -7.30
CA ALA A 269 13.41 -2.47 -7.58
C ALA A 269 14.70 -1.84 -7.02
N ILE A 270 15.69 -2.62 -6.56
CA ILE A 270 16.85 -2.08 -5.80
C ILE A 270 17.61 -0.98 -6.54
N TYR A 271 17.68 -1.05 -7.87
CA TYR A 271 18.42 -0.12 -8.71
C TYR A 271 17.78 1.27 -8.83
N ILE A 272 16.58 1.50 -8.28
CA ILE A 272 16.02 2.87 -8.12
C ILE A 272 17.00 3.78 -7.37
N LYS A 273 17.78 3.26 -6.41
CA LYS A 273 18.78 4.02 -5.64
C LYS A 273 19.98 4.49 -6.49
N ILE A 274 20.25 3.85 -7.63
CA ILE A 274 21.26 4.31 -8.59
C ILE A 274 20.76 5.53 -9.35
N LEU A 275 19.48 5.51 -9.74
CA LEU A 275 18.84 6.60 -10.48
C LEU A 275 18.56 7.81 -9.57
N LEU A 276 18.01 7.56 -8.38
CA LEU A 276 17.55 8.57 -7.44
C LEU A 276 18.52 8.64 -6.24
N SER A 277 19.70 9.23 -6.48
CA SER A 277 20.83 9.22 -5.56
C SER A 277 20.79 10.28 -4.44
N THR A 278 19.96 11.32 -4.57
CA THR A 278 19.79 12.39 -3.56
C THR A 278 18.33 12.68 -3.27
N GLU A 279 18.04 13.21 -2.07
CA GLU A 279 16.68 13.66 -1.66
C GLU A 279 16.09 14.67 -2.67
N THR A 280 16.92 15.57 -3.23
CA THR A 280 16.49 16.53 -4.25
C THR A 280 16.05 15.86 -5.55
N ILE A 281 16.85 14.93 -6.08
CA ILE A 281 16.54 14.20 -7.32
C ILE A 281 15.28 13.34 -7.14
N ILE A 282 15.13 12.69 -5.97
CA ILE A 282 13.92 11.94 -5.62
C ILE A 282 12.69 12.84 -5.74
N TYR A 283 12.69 14.02 -5.09
CA TYR A 283 11.52 14.89 -5.07
C TYR A 283 11.23 15.53 -6.44
N GLU A 284 12.24 16.01 -7.16
CA GLU A 284 12.06 16.57 -8.51
C GLU A 284 11.51 15.53 -9.50
N HIS A 285 12.02 14.31 -9.47
CA HIS A 285 11.57 13.23 -10.36
C HIS A 285 10.16 12.77 -10.03
N ILE A 286 9.86 12.50 -8.75
CA ILE A 286 8.52 12.12 -8.31
C ILE A 286 7.50 13.22 -8.66
N GLN A 287 7.84 14.50 -8.44
CA GLN A 287 7.00 15.63 -8.86
C GLN A 287 6.80 15.71 -10.39
N GLY A 288 7.83 15.39 -11.17
CA GLY A 288 7.71 15.26 -12.63
C GLY A 288 6.71 14.17 -13.04
N LEU A 289 6.80 12.99 -12.43
CA LEU A 289 5.86 11.89 -12.67
C LEU A 289 4.44 12.23 -12.20
N ILE A 290 4.26 12.92 -11.07
CA ILE A 290 2.97 13.40 -10.58
C ILE A 290 2.30 14.32 -11.61
N ARG A 291 3.04 15.27 -12.21
CA ARG A 291 2.51 16.15 -13.26
C ARG A 291 2.09 15.38 -14.52
N ILE A 292 2.87 14.39 -14.94
CA ILE A 292 2.55 13.54 -16.12
C ILE A 292 1.27 12.74 -15.87
N VAL A 293 1.19 12.05 -14.73
CA VAL A 293 -0.01 11.28 -14.33
C VAL A 293 -1.21 12.20 -14.08
N GLY A 294 -1.01 13.47 -13.72
CA GLY A 294 -2.08 14.44 -13.52
C GLY A 294 -2.87 14.82 -14.79
N CYS A 295 -2.36 14.54 -15.99
CA CYS A 295 -3.06 14.91 -17.23
C CYS A 295 -4.27 13.99 -17.49
N LYS A 296 -5.47 14.56 -17.35
CA LYS A 296 -6.75 13.85 -17.49
C LYS A 296 -6.95 13.18 -18.86
N LYS A 297 -6.34 13.71 -19.92
CA LYS A 297 -6.39 13.15 -21.29
C LYS A 297 -5.93 11.70 -21.35
N PHE A 298 -4.95 11.33 -20.52
CA PHE A 298 -4.43 9.96 -20.47
C PHE A 298 -5.40 9.01 -19.73
N HIS A 299 -6.12 9.50 -18.71
CA HIS A 299 -7.06 8.68 -17.93
C HIS A 299 -8.25 8.20 -18.78
N GLU A 300 -8.68 9.01 -19.72
CA GLU A 300 -9.79 8.73 -20.64
C GLU A 300 -9.43 7.69 -21.72
N ARG A 301 -8.14 7.38 -21.87
CA ARG A 301 -7.60 6.44 -22.86
C ARG A 301 -7.01 5.15 -22.26
N ILE A 302 -7.17 4.94 -20.94
CA ILE A 302 -6.77 3.67 -20.30
C ILE A 302 -7.64 2.55 -20.86
N ALA A 303 -7.02 1.65 -21.62
CA ALA A 303 -7.64 0.47 -22.21
C ALA A 303 -7.70 -0.68 -21.21
N SER A 304 -8.45 -1.74 -21.51
CA SER A 304 -8.54 -2.94 -20.65
C SER A 304 -7.34 -3.90 -20.81
N GLN A 305 -6.47 -3.60 -21.76
CA GLN A 305 -5.30 -4.36 -22.17
C GLN A 305 -4.11 -3.41 -22.33
N TRP A 306 -2.90 -3.96 -22.25
CA TRP A 306 -1.65 -3.21 -22.35
C TRP A 306 -1.30 -2.96 -23.83
N CYS A 307 -2.09 -2.09 -24.49
CA CYS A 307 -2.13 -2.03 -25.95
C CYS A 307 -1.96 -0.61 -26.55
N ASN A 308 -1.94 0.45 -25.73
CA ASN A 308 -1.70 1.83 -26.18
C ASN A 308 -0.74 2.59 -25.25
N ASP A 309 -0.15 3.67 -25.76
CA ASP A 309 0.85 4.47 -25.05
C ASP A 309 0.32 4.98 -23.70
N GLU A 310 -0.93 5.42 -23.61
CA GLU A 310 -1.50 5.95 -22.37
C GLU A 310 -1.64 4.89 -21.26
N THR A 311 -2.01 3.65 -21.62
CA THR A 311 -2.07 2.55 -20.65
C THR A 311 -0.66 2.14 -20.22
N ILE A 312 0.28 2.07 -21.16
CA ILE A 312 1.69 1.76 -20.87
C ILE A 312 2.27 2.82 -19.92
N LEU A 313 2.06 4.11 -20.20
CA LEU A 313 2.58 5.23 -19.42
C LEU A 313 2.12 5.18 -17.96
N ILE A 314 0.80 5.07 -17.73
CA ILE A 314 0.24 5.07 -16.37
C ILE A 314 0.68 3.82 -15.60
N ASP A 315 0.69 2.66 -16.25
CA ASP A 315 1.14 1.39 -15.67
C ASP A 315 2.63 1.42 -15.28
N SER A 316 3.51 1.89 -16.17
CA SER A 316 4.95 2.01 -15.89
C SER A 316 5.24 3.03 -14.79
N ILE A 317 4.54 4.17 -14.74
CA ILE A 317 4.71 5.14 -13.65
C ILE A 317 4.23 4.57 -12.30
N PHE A 318 3.12 3.82 -12.27
CA PHE A 318 2.63 3.20 -11.04
C PHE A 318 3.56 2.09 -10.54
N ILE A 319 4.18 1.32 -11.43
CA ILE A 319 5.21 0.33 -11.06
C ILE A 319 6.48 1.03 -10.56
N PHE A 320 6.86 2.18 -11.15
CA PHE A 320 7.95 3.01 -10.65
C PHE A 320 7.67 3.53 -9.24
N PHE A 321 6.47 4.09 -8.98
CA PHE A 321 6.05 4.54 -7.65
C PHE A 321 6.04 3.41 -6.62
N MET A 322 5.51 2.23 -6.96
CA MET A 322 5.56 1.06 -6.07
C MET A 322 7.00 0.65 -5.73
N GLY A 323 7.90 0.67 -6.71
CA GLY A 323 9.32 0.40 -6.48
C GLY A 323 9.99 1.46 -5.61
N SER A 324 9.67 2.74 -5.85
CA SER A 324 10.21 3.87 -5.09
C SER A 324 9.78 3.81 -3.63
N LEU A 325 8.50 3.53 -3.36
CA LEU A 325 7.96 3.34 -2.01
C LEU A 325 8.60 2.14 -1.28
N LEU A 326 8.93 1.07 -1.99
CA LEU A 326 9.66 -0.08 -1.43
C LEU A 326 11.11 0.25 -1.05
N GLN A 327 11.79 1.08 -1.84
CA GLN A 327 13.25 1.26 -1.74
C GLN A 327 13.70 2.54 -1.05
N ILE A 328 12.93 3.63 -1.15
CA ILE A 328 13.28 4.94 -0.61
C ILE A 328 12.60 5.11 0.75
N LYS A 329 13.41 5.15 1.82
CA LYS A 329 12.92 5.47 3.17
C LYS A 329 12.19 6.82 3.14
N ASN A 330 11.09 6.92 3.89
CA ASN A 330 10.33 8.15 4.14
C ASN A 330 9.57 8.75 2.93
N LEU A 331 9.64 8.15 1.73
CA LEU A 331 8.97 8.67 0.54
C LEU A 331 7.45 8.75 0.70
N SER A 332 6.82 7.79 1.39
CA SER A 332 5.37 7.81 1.67
C SER A 332 4.92 9.08 2.39
N CYS A 333 5.71 9.60 3.33
CA CYS A 333 5.39 10.84 4.04
C CYS A 333 5.57 12.09 3.18
N PHE A 334 6.58 12.12 2.28
CA PHE A 334 6.70 13.18 1.28
C PHE A 334 5.47 13.19 0.35
N ILE A 335 5.13 12.03 -0.23
CA ILE A 335 3.99 11.93 -1.14
C ILE A 335 2.66 12.20 -0.41
N ARG A 336 2.53 11.88 0.88
CA ARG A 336 1.34 12.24 1.68
C ARG A 336 1.14 13.75 1.83
N SER A 337 2.21 14.56 1.78
CA SER A 337 2.06 16.02 1.75
C SER A 337 1.52 16.54 0.41
N GLU A 338 1.60 15.75 -0.66
CA GLU A 338 1.06 16.04 -2.00
C GLU A 338 -0.39 15.58 -2.12
N THR A 339 -1.30 16.31 -1.47
CA THR A 339 -2.75 16.00 -1.41
C THR A 339 -3.40 15.76 -2.78
N ILE A 340 -2.90 16.44 -3.82
CA ILE A 340 -3.37 16.32 -5.20
C ILE A 340 -3.15 14.90 -5.76
N LEU A 341 -2.03 14.23 -5.45
CA LEU A 341 -1.72 12.93 -6.03
C LEU A 341 -2.70 11.85 -5.56
N SER A 342 -3.07 11.85 -4.28
CA SER A 342 -4.01 10.87 -3.72
C SER A 342 -5.34 10.86 -4.49
N ASN A 343 -5.86 12.06 -4.81
CA ASN A 343 -7.08 12.23 -5.59
C ASN A 343 -6.92 11.76 -7.04
N ILE A 344 -5.76 12.02 -7.66
CA ILE A 344 -5.46 11.54 -9.02
C ILE A 344 -5.42 10.01 -9.06
N ILE A 345 -4.69 9.36 -8.15
CA ILE A 345 -4.55 7.90 -8.13
C ILE A 345 -5.89 7.24 -7.83
N LEU A 346 -6.72 7.78 -6.93
CA LEU A 346 -8.07 7.29 -6.67
C LEU A 346 -8.96 7.38 -7.92
N ALA A 347 -8.94 8.52 -8.63
CA ALA A 347 -9.70 8.69 -9.86
C ALA A 347 -9.26 7.72 -10.96
N ILE A 348 -7.96 7.41 -11.07
CA ILE A 348 -7.43 6.40 -11.98
C ILE A 348 -7.86 4.99 -11.54
N ALA A 349 -7.77 4.66 -10.25
CA ALA A 349 -8.13 3.34 -9.71
C ALA A 349 -9.60 2.99 -9.94
N GLN A 350 -10.49 3.99 -9.86
CA GLN A 350 -11.93 3.84 -10.10
C GLN A 350 -12.29 3.79 -11.60
N LYS A 351 -11.51 4.44 -12.48
CA LYS A 351 -11.74 4.43 -13.94
C LYS A 351 -11.06 3.28 -14.67
N SER A 352 -9.94 2.77 -14.16
CA SER A 352 -9.08 1.82 -14.88
C SER A 352 -9.78 0.47 -15.08
N CYS A 353 -9.93 0.10 -16.34
CA CYS A 353 -10.34 -1.25 -16.74
C CYS A 353 -9.15 -2.21 -16.92
N TYR A 354 -7.90 -1.75 -16.72
CA TYR A 354 -6.72 -2.60 -16.68
C TYR A 354 -6.32 -2.93 -15.24
N ASP A 355 -6.45 -4.21 -14.88
CA ASP A 355 -6.26 -4.67 -13.50
C ASP A 355 -4.87 -4.35 -12.92
N ARG A 356 -3.79 -4.33 -13.70
CA ARG A 356 -2.43 -4.07 -13.15
C ARG A 356 -2.31 -2.64 -12.64
N ILE A 357 -2.83 -1.66 -13.40
CA ILE A 357 -2.98 -0.28 -12.94
C ILE A 357 -3.80 -0.25 -11.66
N SER A 358 -4.95 -0.95 -11.59
CA SER A 358 -5.81 -0.94 -10.40
C SER A 358 -5.14 -1.55 -9.16
N VAL A 359 -4.41 -2.68 -9.31
CA VAL A 359 -3.61 -3.30 -8.23
C VAL A 359 -2.55 -2.34 -7.74
N CYS A 360 -1.77 -1.72 -8.64
CA CYS A 360 -0.75 -0.76 -8.25
C CYS A 360 -1.37 0.49 -7.62
N ALA A 361 -2.46 1.02 -8.16
CA ALA A 361 -3.14 2.22 -7.64
C ALA A 361 -3.61 2.03 -6.20
N TYR A 362 -4.35 0.95 -5.92
CA TYR A 362 -4.82 0.67 -4.55
C TYR A 362 -3.67 0.29 -3.61
N GLY A 363 -2.60 -0.35 -4.10
CA GLY A 363 -1.38 -0.58 -3.34
C GLY A 363 -0.64 0.71 -2.95
N ILE A 364 -0.52 1.66 -3.89
CA ILE A 364 0.09 2.98 -3.67
C ILE A 364 -0.77 3.79 -2.67
N LEU A 365 -2.09 3.82 -2.86
CA LEU A 365 -3.02 4.51 -1.94
C LEU A 365 -2.94 3.95 -0.52
N ALA A 366 -2.90 2.62 -0.35
CA ALA A 366 -2.80 2.00 0.97
C ALA A 366 -1.46 2.26 1.70
N GLU A 367 -0.40 2.62 0.98
CA GLU A 367 0.91 2.99 1.55
C GLU A 367 0.97 4.48 1.93
N ILE A 368 0.27 5.35 1.19
CA ILE A 368 0.34 6.82 1.31
C ILE A 368 -0.80 7.42 2.15
N LEU A 369 -2.05 6.98 1.97
CA LEU A 369 -3.21 7.60 2.64
C LEU A 369 -3.08 7.49 4.16
N SER A 370 -3.57 8.52 4.87
CA SER A 370 -3.71 8.45 6.33
C SER A 370 -4.92 7.58 6.73
N ASP A 371 -4.92 7.09 7.96
CA ASP A 371 -6.08 6.41 8.55
C ASP A 371 -7.31 7.33 8.62
N GLU A 372 -7.16 8.66 8.55
CA GLU A 372 -8.29 9.59 8.43
C GLU A 372 -8.86 9.62 7.01
N GLN A 373 -8.02 9.68 5.98
CA GLN A 373 -8.46 9.65 4.59
C GLN A 373 -9.10 8.30 4.24
N LEU A 374 -8.59 7.19 4.81
CA LEU A 374 -9.17 5.86 4.64
C LEU A 374 -10.55 5.71 5.32
N LYS A 375 -10.93 6.55 6.29
CA LYS A 375 -12.29 6.51 6.89
C LYS A 375 -13.38 6.94 5.91
N GLU A 376 -13.04 7.54 4.77
CA GLU A 376 -13.99 7.70 3.66
C GLU A 376 -14.47 6.32 3.20
N VAL A 377 -15.73 6.00 3.52
CA VAL A 377 -16.33 4.67 3.32
C VAL A 377 -16.15 4.18 1.89
N THR A 378 -16.29 5.06 0.91
CA THR A 378 -16.09 4.75 -0.51
C THR A 378 -14.65 4.30 -0.82
N ILE A 379 -13.62 4.87 -0.20
CA ILE A 379 -12.22 4.51 -0.44
C ILE A 379 -11.90 3.16 0.22
N THR A 380 -12.24 3.00 1.50
CA THR A 380 -12.01 1.72 2.22
C THR A 380 -12.78 0.57 1.59
N ASP A 381 -14.02 0.80 1.14
CA ASP A 381 -14.83 -0.22 0.48
C ASP A 381 -14.21 -0.65 -0.85
N ASN A 382 -13.84 0.31 -1.72
CA ASN A 382 -13.17 0.04 -3.00
C ASN A 382 -11.86 -0.75 -2.80
N ILE A 383 -11.01 -0.34 -1.85
CA ILE A 383 -9.74 -1.02 -1.56
C ILE A 383 -10.00 -2.44 -1.04
N SER A 384 -10.84 -2.59 0.00
CA SER A 384 -11.08 -3.87 0.66
C SER A 384 -11.75 -4.88 -0.28
N GLU A 385 -12.80 -4.47 -0.98
CA GLU A 385 -13.51 -5.33 -1.94
C GLU A 385 -12.59 -5.75 -3.09
N PHE A 386 -11.80 -4.82 -3.65
CA PHE A 386 -10.87 -5.13 -4.72
C PHE A 386 -9.80 -6.14 -4.29
N PHE A 387 -9.15 -5.94 -3.13
CA PHE A 387 -8.12 -6.85 -2.63
C PHE A 387 -8.67 -8.25 -2.33
N PHE A 388 -9.84 -8.36 -1.67
CA PHE A 388 -10.44 -9.68 -1.44
C PHE A 388 -10.89 -10.35 -2.74
N ARG A 389 -11.47 -9.60 -3.69
CA ARG A 389 -11.87 -10.13 -5.00
C ARG A 389 -10.70 -10.72 -5.78
N ILE A 390 -9.56 -10.03 -5.85
CA ILE A 390 -8.38 -10.56 -6.58
C ILE A 390 -7.72 -11.73 -5.85
N LEU A 391 -7.74 -11.75 -4.51
CA LEU A 391 -7.25 -12.88 -3.72
C LEU A 391 -8.12 -14.12 -3.90
N GLU A 392 -9.46 -13.99 -3.88
CA GLU A 392 -10.40 -15.08 -4.12
C GLU A 392 -10.29 -15.63 -5.55
N LEU A 393 -10.19 -14.75 -6.55
CA LEU A 393 -9.96 -15.16 -7.94
C LEU A 393 -8.61 -15.87 -8.12
N ALA A 394 -7.56 -15.46 -7.39
CA ALA A 394 -6.27 -16.15 -7.41
C ALA A 394 -6.31 -17.51 -6.71
N TRP A 395 -6.93 -17.59 -5.53
CA TRP A 395 -7.02 -18.79 -4.69
C TRP A 395 -7.80 -19.92 -5.37
N ASN A 396 -8.91 -19.56 -6.03
CA ASN A 396 -9.73 -20.51 -6.78
C ASN A 396 -9.16 -20.89 -8.16
N HIS A 397 -8.09 -20.23 -8.63
CA HIS A 397 -7.48 -20.54 -9.92
C HIS A 397 -6.44 -21.67 -9.80
N PRO A 398 -6.41 -22.68 -10.69
CA PRO A 398 -5.48 -23.81 -10.58
C PRO A 398 -3.99 -23.45 -10.51
N THR A 399 -3.60 -22.30 -11.08
CA THR A 399 -2.20 -21.80 -11.04
C THR A 399 -1.88 -20.88 -9.86
N GLN A 400 -2.84 -20.66 -8.95
CA GLN A 400 -2.72 -19.80 -7.76
C GLN A 400 -2.19 -18.38 -8.07
N ARG A 401 -2.74 -17.78 -9.12
CA ARG A 401 -2.34 -16.48 -9.68
C ARG A 401 -3.57 -15.68 -10.12
N TYR A 402 -3.57 -14.39 -9.80
CA TYR A 402 -4.46 -13.44 -10.46
C TYR A 402 -3.75 -12.89 -11.70
N LYS A 403 -4.20 -13.30 -12.90
CA LYS A 403 -3.49 -13.04 -14.16
C LYS A 403 -2.02 -13.51 -14.07
N ARG A 404 -1.05 -12.58 -14.01
CA ARG A 404 0.39 -12.87 -13.87
C ARG A 404 0.90 -12.73 -12.42
N ILE A 405 0.08 -12.27 -11.48
CA ILE A 405 0.48 -11.96 -10.11
C ILE A 405 0.20 -13.16 -9.19
N PRO A 406 1.22 -13.83 -8.60
CA PRO A 406 1.03 -14.96 -7.71
C PRO A 406 0.57 -14.51 -6.32
N ILE A 407 -0.17 -15.38 -5.63
CA ILE A 407 -0.75 -15.11 -4.30
C ILE A 407 0.24 -14.50 -3.29
N PRO A 408 1.50 -14.97 -3.13
CA PRO A 408 2.46 -14.33 -2.22
C PRO A 408 2.66 -12.82 -2.46
N GLN A 409 2.60 -12.36 -3.71
CA GLN A 409 2.75 -10.93 -4.04
C GLN A 409 1.49 -10.15 -3.68
N LEU A 410 0.30 -10.72 -3.93
CA LEU A 410 -0.98 -10.13 -3.52
C LEU A 410 -1.08 -10.02 -2.00
N LEU A 411 -0.71 -11.07 -1.26
CA LEU A 411 -0.65 -11.07 0.20
C LEU A 411 0.38 -10.07 0.73
N THR A 412 1.54 -9.91 0.07
CA THR A 412 2.50 -8.86 0.44
C THR A 412 1.89 -7.46 0.32
N GLY A 413 1.09 -7.20 -0.73
CA GLY A 413 0.34 -5.95 -0.86
C GLY A 413 -0.72 -5.80 0.23
N PHE A 414 -1.52 -6.84 0.47
CA PHE A 414 -2.57 -6.82 1.47
C PHE A 414 -2.06 -6.64 2.91
N LEU A 415 -0.88 -7.17 3.25
CA LEU A 415 -0.21 -6.96 4.54
C LEU A 415 0.02 -5.47 4.85
N THR A 416 0.39 -4.67 3.85
CA THR A 416 0.51 -3.21 4.00
C THR A 416 -0.85 -2.60 4.32
N VAL A 417 -1.89 -3.03 3.61
CA VAL A 417 -3.26 -2.48 3.74
C VAL A 417 -3.91 -2.88 5.07
N SER A 418 -3.67 -4.09 5.57
CA SER A 418 -4.25 -4.64 6.81
C SER A 418 -3.82 -3.94 8.10
N LYS A 419 -2.81 -3.07 8.03
CA LYS A 419 -2.29 -2.30 9.17
C LYS A 419 -3.10 -1.04 9.49
N ASN A 420 -3.96 -0.61 8.57
CA ASN A 420 -4.80 0.57 8.70
C ASN A 420 -6.15 0.20 9.35
N ASP A 421 -6.56 0.96 10.37
CA ASP A 421 -7.67 0.58 11.27
C ASP A 421 -9.03 0.54 10.55
N ALA A 422 -9.23 1.42 9.56
CA ALA A 422 -10.44 1.44 8.73
C ALA A 422 -10.62 0.14 7.93
N ILE A 423 -9.52 -0.40 7.39
CA ILE A 423 -9.51 -1.65 6.62
C ILE A 423 -9.76 -2.84 7.55
N GLN A 424 -9.22 -2.83 8.77
CA GLN A 424 -9.51 -3.85 9.78
C GLN A 424 -11.01 -3.88 10.09
N GLN A 425 -11.63 -2.73 10.36
CA GLN A 425 -13.06 -2.67 10.67
C GLN A 425 -13.95 -3.08 9.49
N LYS A 426 -13.54 -2.82 8.23
CA LYS A 426 -14.25 -3.32 7.04
C LYS A 426 -14.08 -4.82 6.86
N THR A 427 -12.88 -5.34 7.13
CA THR A 427 -12.56 -6.78 7.06
C THR A 427 -13.33 -7.58 8.11
N ALA A 428 -13.49 -7.05 9.32
CA ALA A 428 -14.34 -7.63 10.36
C ALA A 428 -15.79 -7.85 9.88
N LYS A 429 -16.34 -6.87 9.14
CA LYS A 429 -17.72 -6.89 8.64
C LYS A 429 -17.91 -7.74 7.38
N SER A 430 -16.85 -8.13 6.68
CA SER A 430 -16.95 -8.82 5.38
C SER A 430 -16.92 -10.35 5.46
N ASN A 431 -16.76 -10.92 6.66
CA ASN A 431 -16.62 -12.36 6.91
C ASN A 431 -15.49 -13.05 6.12
N LYS A 432 -14.50 -12.30 5.63
CA LYS A 432 -13.37 -12.82 4.82
C LYS A 432 -12.23 -13.44 5.64
N ILE A 433 -12.35 -13.47 6.97
CA ILE A 433 -11.32 -14.03 7.87
C ILE A 433 -11.12 -15.54 7.65
N SER A 434 -12.17 -16.30 7.31
CA SER A 434 -12.07 -17.73 7.01
C SER A 434 -11.12 -18.04 5.85
N LEU A 435 -11.21 -17.28 4.76
CA LEU A 435 -10.30 -17.37 3.60
C LEU A 435 -8.84 -17.17 4.02
N LEU A 436 -8.56 -16.16 4.87
CA LEU A 436 -7.20 -15.91 5.35
C LEU A 436 -6.69 -17.03 6.26
N ILE A 437 -7.56 -17.65 7.06
CA ILE A 437 -7.21 -18.85 7.84
C ILE A 437 -6.82 -20.00 6.91
N GLU A 438 -7.62 -20.30 5.87
CA GLU A 438 -7.31 -21.34 4.87
C GLU A 438 -6.00 -21.07 4.12
N MET A 439 -5.80 -19.82 3.66
CA MET A 439 -4.57 -19.41 2.98
C MET A 439 -3.34 -19.51 3.88
N SER A 440 -3.49 -19.41 5.21
CA SER A 440 -2.40 -19.60 6.18
C SER A 440 -1.85 -21.03 6.22
N GLU A 441 -2.51 -22.03 5.62
CA GLU A 441 -1.95 -23.38 5.46
C GLU A 441 -0.84 -23.44 4.42
N GLN A 442 -0.96 -22.67 3.33
CA GLN A 442 0.00 -22.68 2.21
C GLN A 442 0.93 -21.47 2.21
N TYR A 443 0.50 -20.35 2.79
CA TYR A 443 1.18 -19.06 2.71
C TYR A 443 1.43 -18.48 4.11
N PRO A 444 2.62 -18.69 4.70
CA PRO A 444 2.94 -18.23 6.07
C PRO A 444 2.82 -16.72 6.29
N ILE A 445 2.99 -15.90 5.24
CA ILE A 445 2.77 -14.43 5.28
C ILE A 445 1.34 -14.07 5.75
N THR A 446 0.37 -14.97 5.57
CA THR A 446 -1.01 -14.76 6.02
C THR A 446 -1.14 -14.71 7.54
N LEU A 447 -0.20 -15.31 8.30
CA LEU A 447 -0.17 -15.15 9.75
C LEU A 447 0.20 -13.72 10.18
N ASP A 448 1.06 -13.02 9.42
CA ASP A 448 1.42 -11.61 9.70
C ASP A 448 0.26 -10.67 9.33
N ILE A 449 -0.47 -10.98 8.26
CA ILE A 449 -1.75 -10.32 7.92
C ILE A 449 -2.75 -10.50 9.07
N LEU A 450 -2.97 -11.75 9.51
CA LEU A 450 -3.90 -12.06 10.60
C LEU A 450 -3.48 -11.39 11.92
N TRP A 451 -2.18 -11.28 12.18
CA TRP A 451 -1.66 -10.51 13.31
C TRP A 451 -1.96 -9.01 13.17
N SER A 452 -1.64 -8.39 12.02
CA SER A 452 -2.02 -6.99 11.75
C SER A 452 -3.53 -6.75 11.90
N LEU A 453 -4.37 -7.67 11.44
CA LEU A 453 -5.83 -7.59 11.57
C LEU A 453 -6.32 -7.79 13.02
N SER A 454 -5.62 -8.60 13.83
CA SER A 454 -6.01 -8.95 15.21
C SER A 454 -5.92 -7.79 16.22
N PHE A 455 -5.46 -6.59 15.81
CA PHE A 455 -5.62 -5.38 16.63
C PHE A 455 -7.07 -4.87 16.67
N ASN A 456 -7.97 -5.39 15.82
CA ASN A 456 -9.40 -5.14 15.88
C ASN A 456 -10.13 -6.22 16.71
N HIS A 457 -10.93 -5.80 17.68
CA HIS A 457 -11.61 -6.70 18.64
C HIS A 457 -12.58 -7.69 17.97
N ASP A 458 -13.36 -7.24 16.97
CA ASP A 458 -14.31 -8.10 16.25
C ASP A 458 -13.57 -9.24 15.53
N ILE A 459 -12.39 -8.96 14.97
CA ILE A 459 -11.53 -9.96 14.33
C ILE A 459 -10.95 -10.92 15.37
N GLN A 460 -10.54 -10.45 16.55
CA GLN A 460 -10.08 -11.35 17.62
C GLN A 460 -11.17 -12.36 18.02
N GLU A 461 -12.43 -11.95 18.11
CA GLU A 461 -13.54 -12.85 18.41
C GLU A 461 -13.76 -13.90 17.29
N GLN A 462 -13.71 -13.48 16.02
CA GLN A 462 -13.76 -14.39 14.87
C GLN A 462 -12.60 -15.40 14.83
N LEU A 463 -11.40 -15.01 15.29
CA LEU A 463 -10.24 -15.89 15.38
C LEU A 463 -10.33 -16.85 16.58
N ARG A 464 -10.69 -16.34 17.77
CA ARG A 464 -10.87 -17.15 19.01
C ARG A 464 -11.95 -18.22 18.85
N THR A 465 -13.02 -17.94 18.10
CA THR A 465 -14.09 -18.92 17.84
C THR A 465 -13.66 -20.07 16.93
N ASN A 466 -12.63 -19.89 16.09
CA ASN A 466 -12.08 -20.95 15.24
C ASN A 466 -11.11 -21.87 16.02
N ARG A 467 -11.66 -22.92 16.65
CA ARG A 467 -10.88 -23.89 17.45
C ARG A 467 -9.74 -24.56 16.68
N SER A 468 -9.94 -24.88 15.40
CA SER A 468 -8.90 -25.46 14.54
C SER A 468 -7.71 -24.53 14.38
N PHE A 469 -7.96 -23.24 14.16
CA PHE A 469 -6.93 -22.22 14.03
C PHE A 469 -6.20 -21.97 15.35
N MET A 470 -6.91 -21.87 16.48
CA MET A 470 -6.29 -21.73 17.80
C MET A 470 -5.37 -22.92 18.13
N ASN A 471 -5.80 -24.14 17.84
CA ASN A 471 -4.97 -25.35 18.03
C ASN A 471 -3.73 -25.34 17.11
N LYS A 472 -3.84 -24.82 15.88
CA LYS A 472 -2.71 -24.63 14.97
C LYS A 472 -1.70 -23.62 15.52
N LEU A 473 -2.15 -22.47 16.03
CA LEU A 473 -1.26 -21.47 16.63
C LEU A 473 -0.54 -22.02 17.87
N ALA A 474 -1.23 -22.80 18.71
CA ALA A 474 -0.62 -23.46 19.87
C ALA A 474 0.51 -24.42 19.45
N ARG A 475 0.29 -25.27 18.42
CA ARG A 475 1.35 -26.14 17.88
C ARG A 475 2.50 -25.34 17.27
N LEU A 476 2.21 -24.31 16.48
CA LEU A 476 3.24 -23.45 15.87
C LEU A 476 4.10 -22.70 16.91
N LYS A 477 3.55 -22.40 18.10
CA LYS A 477 4.29 -21.83 19.23
C LYS A 477 5.38 -22.76 19.75
N GLU A 478 5.11 -24.07 19.79
CA GLU A 478 5.97 -25.10 20.39
C GLU A 478 6.90 -25.77 19.36
N GLU A 479 6.37 -26.10 18.17
CA GLU A 479 7.02 -26.98 17.19
C GLU A 479 7.78 -26.21 16.07
N CYS A 480 7.58 -24.90 15.92
CA CYS A 480 8.11 -24.17 14.76
C CYS A 480 9.60 -23.79 14.91
N ASN A 481 10.42 -24.32 14.00
CA ASN A 481 11.84 -23.97 13.90
C ASN A 481 12.10 -22.60 13.25
N ASN A 482 11.16 -22.04 12.50
CA ASN A 482 11.32 -20.73 11.85
C ASN A 482 11.06 -19.60 12.86
N GLU A 483 12.13 -18.93 13.30
CA GLU A 483 12.07 -17.89 14.31
C GLU A 483 11.13 -16.73 13.94
N LYS A 484 11.13 -16.26 12.69
CA LYS A 484 10.23 -15.17 12.25
C LYS A 484 8.77 -15.59 12.36
N MET A 485 8.47 -16.83 11.95
CA MET A 485 7.13 -17.40 12.04
C MET A 485 6.69 -17.62 13.50
N ARG A 486 7.59 -18.05 14.39
CA ARG A 486 7.34 -18.06 15.84
C ARG A 486 7.02 -16.67 16.35
N LYS A 487 7.85 -15.66 16.08
CA LYS A 487 7.66 -14.28 16.59
C LYS A 487 6.29 -13.71 16.17
N ILE A 488 5.89 -13.91 14.91
CA ILE A 488 4.52 -13.59 14.42
C ILE A 488 3.44 -14.39 15.17
N THR A 489 3.65 -15.69 15.38
CA THR A 489 2.69 -16.56 16.11
C THR A 489 2.52 -16.14 17.57
N PHE A 490 3.61 -15.75 18.26
CA PHE A 490 3.57 -15.20 19.61
C PHE A 490 2.80 -13.87 19.65
N GLY A 491 3.08 -12.94 18.73
CA GLY A 491 2.37 -11.66 18.65
C GLY A 491 0.87 -11.81 18.34
N LEU A 492 0.50 -12.75 17.46
CA LEU A 492 -0.90 -13.06 17.17
C LEU A 492 -1.58 -13.72 18.38
N LEU A 493 -0.95 -14.70 19.02
CA LEU A 493 -1.51 -15.34 20.22
C LEU A 493 -1.67 -14.33 21.36
N TRP A 494 -0.72 -13.42 21.54
CA TRP A 494 -0.81 -12.31 22.49
C TRP A 494 -2.08 -11.49 22.23
N ASN A 495 -2.30 -10.98 21.02
CA ASN A 495 -3.53 -10.24 20.68
C ASN A 495 -4.83 -11.07 20.86
N LEU A 496 -4.74 -12.40 20.90
CA LEU A 496 -5.87 -13.32 21.11
C LEU A 496 -6.04 -13.79 22.57
N GLU A 497 -5.14 -13.45 23.50
CA GLU A 497 -5.36 -13.65 24.94
C GLU A 497 -6.55 -12.80 25.42
N SER A 498 -7.24 -13.24 26.47
CA SER A 498 -8.45 -12.55 26.98
C SER A 498 -8.13 -11.50 28.05
N SER A 499 -7.02 -11.67 28.75
CA SER A 499 -6.49 -10.73 29.75
C SER A 499 -4.97 -10.92 29.86
N HIS A 500 -4.20 -9.85 29.67
CA HIS A 500 -2.78 -9.84 30.04
C HIS A 500 -2.57 -9.48 31.52
N GLN A 501 -3.63 -9.01 32.20
CA GLN A 501 -3.60 -8.65 33.62
C GLN A 501 -3.35 -9.87 34.53
N ASP A 502 -3.90 -11.04 34.17
CA ASP A 502 -3.77 -12.29 34.93
C ASP A 502 -2.44 -13.02 34.70
N ARG A 503 -1.52 -12.44 33.93
CA ARG A 503 -0.12 -12.89 33.87
C ARG A 503 0.60 -12.47 35.16
N THR A 504 0.24 -13.10 36.27
CA THR A 504 1.14 -13.22 37.43
C THR A 504 2.35 -14.03 36.97
N ILE A 505 3.41 -13.34 36.53
CA ILE A 505 4.73 -13.96 36.41
C ILE A 505 5.15 -14.29 37.85
N LEU A 506 5.04 -15.56 38.20
CA LEU A 506 5.58 -16.10 39.44
C LEU A 506 7.07 -15.73 39.50
N ASP A 507 7.48 -15.10 40.61
CA ASP A 507 8.84 -14.64 40.90
C ASP A 507 9.39 -13.46 40.06
N ILE A 508 8.63 -12.35 40.00
CA ILE A 508 9.21 -11.00 39.80
C ILE A 508 9.01 -10.19 41.08
N THR A 509 10.11 -9.69 41.66
CA THR A 509 10.07 -8.64 42.69
C THR A 509 9.58 -7.33 42.07
N ASP A 510 8.80 -6.52 42.81
CA ASP A 510 8.29 -5.20 42.36
C ASP A 510 9.40 -4.15 42.07
N GLU A 511 10.66 -4.55 42.02
CA GLU A 511 11.80 -3.70 41.74
C GLU A 511 11.82 -3.27 40.26
N LYS A 512 11.60 -1.97 40.05
CA LYS A 512 11.80 -1.31 38.75
C LYS A 512 13.30 -1.25 38.44
N ILE A 513 13.74 -2.18 37.59
CA ILE A 513 15.14 -2.35 37.18
C ILE A 513 15.60 -1.22 36.23
N PHE A 514 14.68 -0.66 35.44
CA PHE A 514 14.97 0.36 34.44
C PHE A 514 14.18 1.65 34.74
N ASP A 515 14.81 2.79 34.47
CA ASP A 515 14.16 4.08 34.56
C ASP A 515 13.37 4.35 33.27
N ILE A 516 13.94 3.96 32.13
CA ILE A 516 13.44 4.27 30.78
C ILE A 516 13.52 3.02 29.88
N MET A 517 12.43 2.71 29.18
CA MET A 517 12.43 1.84 28.00
C MET A 517 12.34 2.69 26.72
N ILE A 518 13.17 2.42 25.72
CA ILE A 518 13.07 3.01 24.37
C ILE A 518 12.35 2.03 23.45
N SER A 519 11.13 2.38 23.03
CA SER A 519 10.37 1.66 22.00
C SER A 519 10.59 2.36 20.65
N TYR A 520 11.13 1.63 19.67
CA TYR A 520 11.52 2.19 18.37
C TYR A 520 11.39 1.17 17.24
N SER A 521 11.39 1.63 15.98
CA SER A 521 11.48 0.75 14.81
C SER A 521 12.95 0.56 14.44
N HIS A 522 13.39 -0.68 14.13
CA HIS A 522 14.78 -0.94 13.72
C HIS A 522 15.24 -0.13 12.48
N LYS A 523 14.33 0.49 11.70
CA LYS A 523 14.73 1.38 10.60
C LYS A 523 15.29 2.73 11.08
N ASP A 524 15.09 3.06 12.36
CA ASP A 524 15.45 4.28 13.07
C ASP A 524 16.56 4.05 14.13
N GLU A 525 17.20 2.87 14.10
CA GLU A 525 18.19 2.38 15.07
C GLU A 525 19.34 3.36 15.36
N ILE A 526 19.95 3.94 14.32
CA ILE A 526 21.14 4.82 14.45
C ILE A 526 20.87 6.02 15.37
N ILE A 527 19.71 6.67 15.22
CA ILE A 527 19.35 7.82 16.06
C ILE A 527 18.91 7.37 17.46
N CYS A 528 18.24 6.22 17.58
CA CYS A 528 17.83 5.66 18.87
C CYS A 528 19.02 5.22 19.73
N GLN A 529 20.06 4.63 19.12
CA GLN A 529 21.33 4.32 19.78
C GLN A 529 22.01 5.61 20.29
N THR A 530 22.03 6.66 19.48
CA THR A 530 22.60 7.96 19.89
C THR A 530 21.84 8.55 21.08
N ILE A 531 20.51 8.42 21.12
CA ILE A 531 19.67 8.83 22.25
C ILE A 531 19.96 7.98 23.50
N TYR A 532 20.04 6.65 23.35
CA TYR A 532 20.40 5.74 24.44
C TYR A 532 21.74 6.11 25.07
N GLU A 533 22.78 6.32 24.26
CA GLU A 533 24.12 6.67 24.76
C GLU A 533 24.11 7.98 25.56
N GLU A 534 23.35 8.99 25.13
CA GLU A 534 23.21 10.24 25.89
C GLU A 534 22.42 10.06 27.21
N LEU A 535 21.39 9.20 27.23
CA LEU A 535 20.65 8.90 28.46
C LEU A 535 21.51 8.12 29.48
N ILE A 536 22.28 7.13 29.03
CA ILE A 536 23.27 6.42 29.87
C ILE A 536 24.32 7.38 30.42
N LYS A 537 24.87 8.29 29.60
CA LYS A 537 25.81 9.35 30.05
C LYS A 537 25.20 10.33 31.08
N LYS A 538 23.86 10.39 31.20
CA LYS A 538 23.13 11.17 32.21
C LYS A 538 22.72 10.36 33.44
N GLY A 539 23.11 9.08 33.52
CA GLY A 539 22.92 8.23 34.70
C GLY A 539 21.60 7.45 34.73
N TYR A 540 20.78 7.49 33.67
CA TYR A 540 19.58 6.67 33.58
C TYR A 540 19.92 5.21 33.30
N ARG A 541 19.18 4.28 33.93
CA ARG A 541 19.12 2.86 33.59
C ARG A 541 18.15 2.68 32.42
N VAL A 542 18.68 2.53 31.21
CA VAL A 542 17.86 2.46 29.98
C VAL A 542 17.80 1.03 29.44
N TRP A 543 16.61 0.58 29.05
CA TRP A 543 16.39 -0.63 28.27
C TRP A 543 16.05 -0.28 26.82
N ILE A 544 16.59 -1.06 25.87
CA ILE A 544 16.33 -0.96 24.43
C ILE A 544 16.65 -2.32 23.79
N ASP A 545 15.82 -2.79 22.84
CA ASP A 545 16.05 -4.07 22.15
C ASP A 545 17.07 -3.95 21.02
N TYR A 546 18.35 -4.16 21.34
CA TYR A 546 19.43 -4.26 20.35
C TYR A 546 19.47 -5.61 19.62
N ASP A 547 19.19 -6.71 20.31
CA ASP A 547 19.52 -8.07 19.87
C ASP A 547 18.36 -8.80 19.17
N GLN A 548 17.29 -8.09 18.81
CA GLN A 548 16.05 -8.65 18.27
C GLN A 548 15.57 -9.84 19.10
N ILE A 549 15.29 -9.64 20.40
CA ILE A 549 14.98 -10.67 21.42
C ILE A 549 14.78 -12.10 20.85
N HIS A 550 15.77 -12.96 21.05
CA HIS A 550 15.69 -14.35 20.62
C HIS A 550 14.83 -15.15 21.62
N GLY A 551 13.77 -15.82 21.14
CA GLY A 551 12.84 -16.59 21.98
C GLY A 551 11.44 -15.99 22.04
N ASN A 552 10.82 -15.94 23.22
CA ASN A 552 9.49 -15.36 23.40
C ASN A 552 9.58 -13.83 23.54
N VAL A 553 9.63 -13.15 22.39
CA VAL A 553 9.68 -11.67 22.27
C VAL A 553 8.63 -11.00 23.14
N MET A 554 7.39 -11.48 23.10
CA MET A 554 6.26 -10.84 23.77
C MET A 554 6.39 -10.87 25.31
N ASP A 555 6.95 -11.95 25.87
CA ASP A 555 7.16 -12.04 27.32
C ASP A 555 8.31 -11.13 27.78
N ALA A 556 9.41 -11.07 27.02
CA ALA A 556 10.53 -10.19 27.35
C ALA A 556 10.18 -8.71 27.16
N MET A 557 9.42 -8.38 26.11
CA MET A 557 8.79 -7.08 25.89
C MET A 557 7.89 -6.69 27.07
N ALA A 558 7.04 -7.61 27.53
CA ALA A 558 6.17 -7.37 28.69
C ALA A 558 6.99 -7.14 29.97
N GLN A 559 8.02 -7.95 30.23
CA GLN A 559 8.93 -7.78 31.37
C GLN A 559 9.69 -6.45 31.33
N ALA A 560 10.14 -6.01 30.15
CA ALA A 560 10.83 -4.72 29.98
C ALA A 560 9.91 -3.54 30.31
N ILE A 561 8.65 -3.58 29.83
CA ILE A 561 7.62 -2.59 30.14
C ILE A 561 7.29 -2.61 31.64
N GLU A 562 7.05 -3.79 32.22
CA GLU A 562 6.72 -3.93 33.65
C GLU A 562 7.86 -3.49 34.58
N ARG A 563 9.12 -3.65 34.17
CA ARG A 563 10.31 -3.25 34.94
C ARG A 563 10.79 -1.81 34.66
N SER A 564 10.08 -1.06 33.82
CA SER A 564 10.39 0.35 33.49
C SER A 564 9.42 1.33 34.16
N HIS A 565 9.87 2.56 34.44
CA HIS A 565 9.00 3.66 34.88
C HIS A 565 8.45 4.47 33.70
N ILE A 566 9.31 4.79 32.74
CA ILE A 566 9.02 5.64 31.59
C ILE A 566 9.19 4.82 30.30
N ILE A 567 8.34 5.06 29.30
CA ILE A 567 8.57 4.58 27.93
C ILE A 567 8.72 5.76 26.97
N ILE A 568 9.81 5.78 26.20
CA ILE A 568 10.01 6.70 25.10
C ILE A 568 9.46 6.04 23.83
N ILE A 569 8.52 6.72 23.16
CA ILE A 569 7.95 6.28 21.89
C ILE A 569 8.61 7.04 20.74
N CYS A 570 9.47 6.34 19.99
CA CYS A 570 10.23 6.86 18.86
C CYS A 570 9.38 6.86 17.58
N MET A 571 8.65 7.94 17.34
CA MET A 571 7.68 8.05 16.24
C MET A 571 8.33 8.14 14.85
N SER A 572 7.94 7.20 13.99
CA SER A 572 8.14 7.19 12.55
C SER A 572 6.97 6.48 11.86
N GLU A 573 6.85 6.57 10.53
CA GLU A 573 5.89 5.77 9.75
C GLU A 573 6.14 4.26 9.92
N GLN A 574 7.41 3.89 10.11
CA GLN A 574 7.84 2.51 10.27
C GLN A 574 7.52 1.98 11.66
N TYR A 575 7.57 2.85 12.68
CA TYR A 575 7.02 2.58 14.01
C TYR A 575 5.50 2.32 13.92
N ARG A 576 4.75 3.22 13.27
CA ARG A 576 3.27 3.06 13.09
C ARG A 576 2.89 1.75 12.40
N LYS A 577 3.69 1.32 11.43
CA LYS A 577 3.48 0.08 10.65
C LYS A 577 4.07 -1.18 11.29
N SER A 578 4.69 -1.09 12.46
CA SER A 578 5.26 -2.25 13.16
C SER A 578 4.24 -2.86 14.12
N ASN A 579 3.88 -4.13 13.91
CA ASN A 579 2.99 -4.86 14.80
C ASN A 579 3.59 -5.00 16.22
N TYR A 580 4.92 -5.15 16.34
CA TYR A 580 5.63 -5.17 17.63
C TYR A 580 5.52 -3.82 18.35
N CYS A 581 5.86 -2.72 17.68
CA CYS A 581 5.78 -1.37 18.27
C CYS A 581 4.34 -0.99 18.65
N ARG A 582 3.34 -1.43 17.87
CA ARG A 582 1.92 -1.28 18.20
C ARG A 582 1.56 -2.06 19.46
N ALA A 583 2.03 -3.30 19.61
CA ALA A 583 1.80 -4.10 20.82
C ALA A 583 2.51 -3.51 22.06
N GLU A 584 3.76 -3.06 21.93
CA GLU A 584 4.52 -2.36 22.97
C GLU A 584 3.78 -1.13 23.49
N ALA A 585 3.38 -0.24 22.58
CA ALA A 585 2.70 1.00 22.92
C ALA A 585 1.35 0.73 23.61
N HIS A 586 0.53 -0.19 23.07
CA HIS A 586 -0.73 -0.60 23.70
C HIS A 586 -0.51 -1.22 25.08
N TYR A 587 0.52 -2.05 25.27
CA TYR A 587 0.79 -2.67 26.56
C TYR A 587 1.29 -1.68 27.60
N ALA A 588 2.20 -0.78 27.24
CA ALA A 588 2.68 0.27 28.13
C ALA A 588 1.56 1.24 28.52
N PHE A 589 0.64 1.54 27.60
CA PHE A 589 -0.58 2.30 27.90
C PHE A 589 -1.51 1.54 28.86
N GLN A 590 -1.76 0.25 28.64
CA GLN A 590 -2.54 -0.61 29.56
C GLN A 590 -1.92 -0.72 30.96
N ARG A 591 -0.58 -0.69 31.05
CA ARG A 591 0.17 -0.70 32.31
C ARG A 591 0.42 0.70 32.90
N GLN A 592 -0.16 1.75 32.31
CA GLN A 592 -0.10 3.14 32.79
C GLN A 592 1.32 3.70 33.00
N LEU A 593 2.29 3.30 32.16
CA LEU A 593 3.63 3.91 32.17
C LEU A 593 3.56 5.40 31.74
N LYS A 594 4.51 6.21 32.22
CA LYS A 594 4.70 7.57 31.69
C LYS A 594 5.22 7.47 30.24
N ILE A 595 4.39 7.85 29.28
CA ILE A 595 4.74 7.83 27.85
C ILE A 595 5.36 9.19 27.46
N VAL A 596 6.55 9.15 26.85
CA VAL A 596 7.25 10.33 26.32
C VAL A 596 7.44 10.17 24.80
N PRO A 597 6.56 10.74 23.97
CA PRO A 597 6.67 10.63 22.52
C PRO A 597 7.76 11.56 21.96
N ILE A 598 8.55 11.07 20.99
CA ILE A 598 9.54 11.86 20.25
C ILE A 598 9.39 11.64 18.75
N LEU A 599 9.49 12.71 17.95
CA LEU A 599 9.38 12.65 16.50
C LEU A 599 10.76 12.53 15.85
N LEU A 600 11.01 11.41 15.18
CA LEU A 600 12.30 11.12 14.53
C LEU A 600 12.28 11.27 13.00
N GLN A 601 11.09 11.23 12.38
CA GLN A 601 10.96 11.22 10.91
C GLN A 601 10.38 12.55 10.37
N LYS A 602 11.14 13.20 9.48
CA LYS A 602 10.73 14.42 8.75
C LYS A 602 9.46 14.15 7.92
N HIS A 603 8.56 15.12 7.86
CA HIS A 603 7.23 15.05 7.21
C HIS A 603 6.25 14.01 7.79
N TYR A 604 6.64 13.18 8.77
CA TYR A 604 5.70 12.31 9.45
C TYR A 604 4.81 13.10 10.40
N LYS A 605 3.55 12.69 10.48
CA LYS A 605 2.58 13.13 11.49
C LYS A 605 1.89 11.86 12.00
N PRO A 606 1.71 11.67 13.32
CA PRO A 606 0.99 10.52 13.83
C PRO A 606 -0.48 10.58 13.38
N ASP A 607 -0.99 9.43 12.95
CA ASP A 607 -2.40 9.17 12.64
C ASP A 607 -2.84 7.81 13.21
N GLY A 608 -4.10 7.43 12.97
CA GLY A 608 -4.65 6.12 13.36
C GLY A 608 -4.53 5.80 14.85
N TRP A 609 -4.26 4.54 15.15
CA TRP A 609 -4.01 4.02 16.50
C TRP A 609 -2.95 4.81 17.29
N LEU A 610 -1.90 5.30 16.62
CA LEU A 610 -0.81 6.01 17.29
C LEU A 610 -1.27 7.40 17.73
N LEU A 611 -1.94 8.14 16.86
CA LEU A 611 -2.52 9.44 17.22
C LEU A 611 -3.52 9.33 18.37
N PHE A 612 -4.32 8.27 18.42
CA PHE A 612 -5.24 8.02 19.53
C PHE A 612 -4.49 7.81 20.86
N LEU A 613 -3.35 7.11 20.84
CA LEU A 613 -2.57 6.74 22.03
C LEU A 613 -1.75 7.91 22.60
N ILE A 614 -1.17 8.76 21.75
CA ILE A 614 -0.26 9.84 22.17
C ILE A 614 -0.71 11.27 21.82
N GLY A 615 -1.84 11.46 21.14
CA GLY A 615 -2.22 12.77 20.56
C GLY A 615 -2.51 13.89 21.56
N GLN A 616 -2.61 13.59 22.85
CA GLN A 616 -2.77 14.56 23.94
C GLN A 616 -1.45 14.90 24.65
N LEU A 617 -0.37 14.18 24.34
CA LEU A 617 0.95 14.34 24.93
C LEU A 617 1.77 15.34 24.12
N LEU A 618 2.59 16.14 24.81
CA LEU A 618 3.61 16.95 24.16
C LEU A 618 4.74 16.03 23.66
N TYR A 619 5.11 16.16 22.39
CA TYR A 619 6.21 15.40 21.80
C TYR A 619 7.44 16.27 21.51
N ILE A 620 8.63 15.70 21.70
CA ILE A 620 9.89 16.37 21.34
C ILE A 620 10.22 16.09 19.88
N ASP A 621 10.38 17.16 19.09
CA ASP A 621 10.68 17.06 17.66
C ASP A 621 12.19 17.08 17.38
N PHE A 622 12.78 15.90 17.15
CA PHE A 622 14.19 15.75 16.78
C PHE A 622 14.49 16.13 15.32
N THR A 623 13.46 16.41 14.51
CA THR A 623 13.60 16.81 13.10
C THR A 623 13.63 18.33 12.93
N LYS A 624 13.07 19.06 13.92
CA LYS A 624 12.99 20.53 13.95
C LYS A 624 14.16 21.22 14.67
N TYR A 625 14.81 20.51 15.60
CA TYR A 625 15.91 21.05 16.41
C TYR A 625 17.19 20.27 16.17
N GLU A 626 18.35 20.93 16.33
CA GLU A 626 19.62 20.22 16.45
C GLU A 626 19.55 19.18 17.58
N PHE A 627 20.18 18.02 17.37
CA PHE A 627 20.17 16.90 18.32
C PHE A 627 20.53 17.32 19.77
N SER A 628 21.53 18.19 19.92
CA SER A 628 21.99 18.73 21.21
C SER A 628 20.91 19.52 21.97
N ARG A 629 19.95 20.12 21.25
CA ARG A 629 18.80 20.85 21.80
C ARG A 629 17.61 19.90 22.02
N ALA A 630 17.37 18.96 21.11
CA ALA A 630 16.32 17.96 21.25
C ALA A 630 16.55 17.07 22.49
N ILE A 631 17.78 16.58 22.70
CA ILE A 631 18.16 15.84 23.92
C ILE A 631 17.94 16.66 25.20
N LYS A 632 18.24 17.96 25.22
CA LYS A 632 17.98 18.81 26.40
C LYS A 632 16.49 18.95 26.71
N LEU A 633 15.63 18.99 25.69
CA LEU A 633 14.18 19.01 25.86
C LEU A 633 13.68 17.65 26.38
N LEU A 634 14.17 16.54 25.83
CA LEU A 634 13.87 15.19 26.30
C LEU A 634 14.28 14.99 27.77
N LEU A 635 15.51 15.37 28.14
CA LEU A 635 16.00 15.28 29.51
C LEU A 635 15.14 16.10 30.50
N LYS A 636 14.63 17.26 30.07
CA LYS A 636 13.72 18.06 30.90
C LYS A 636 12.37 17.36 31.10
N GLU A 637 11.81 16.76 30.05
CA GLU A 637 10.52 16.05 30.11
C GLU A 637 10.60 14.79 31.00
N LEU A 638 11.77 14.13 31.00
CA LEU A 638 12.07 12.99 31.87
C LEU A 638 12.18 13.39 33.37
N GLN A 639 12.53 14.63 33.69
CA GLN A 639 12.87 15.11 35.05
C GLN A 639 11.70 15.71 35.87
N ILE A 640 10.47 15.64 35.36
CA ILE A 640 9.25 16.05 36.09
C ILE A 640 8.58 14.75 36.60
N GLU A 641 8.45 14.46 37.90
CA GLU A 641 8.41 15.35 39.07
C GLU A 641 9.00 14.65 40.33
N GLU A 642 9.97 15.24 41.03
CA GLU A 642 10.19 14.96 42.46
C GLU A 642 9.34 15.94 43.26
N ILE A 643 8.25 15.47 43.86
CA ILE A 643 7.52 16.26 44.87
C ILE A 643 8.42 16.35 46.10
N ILE A 644 8.88 17.56 46.39
CA ILE A 644 9.81 17.85 47.48
C ILE A 644 9.09 17.75 48.84
N GLU A 645 9.00 16.55 49.40
CA GLU A 645 8.85 16.36 50.84
C GLU A 645 10.20 16.64 51.52
N THR A 646 10.55 17.92 51.72
CA THR A 646 11.69 18.27 52.58
C THR A 646 11.28 18.28 54.05
N PRO A 647 12.04 17.63 54.96
CA PRO A 647 11.69 17.61 56.37
C PRO A 647 11.93 18.98 57.02
N ILE A 648 10.89 19.51 57.65
CA ILE A 648 10.92 20.80 58.35
C ILE A 648 11.94 20.76 59.50
N LYS A 649 13.02 21.55 59.38
CA LYS A 649 13.87 21.93 60.50
C LYS A 649 13.62 23.39 60.89
N ALA A 650 13.16 23.56 62.12
CA ALA A 650 13.31 24.71 63.01
C ALA A 650 14.66 25.48 62.82
N ILE A 651 14.81 26.80 63.08
CA ILE A 651 14.10 27.76 63.95
C ILE A 651 14.52 29.22 63.57
N SER A 652 13.73 30.25 63.94
CA SER A 652 14.09 31.71 64.05
C SER A 652 14.50 32.51 62.78
N SER A 653 14.27 33.83 62.64
CA SER A 653 13.41 34.79 63.38
C SER A 653 13.27 36.15 62.66
N ARG A 654 12.11 36.81 62.85
CA ARG A 654 11.80 38.27 62.79
C ARG A 654 11.74 39.03 61.44
N SER A 655 10.57 39.68 61.26
CA SER A 655 10.26 40.97 60.58
C SER A 655 10.60 41.13 59.08
N SER A 656 9.78 41.74 58.21
CA SER A 656 8.44 42.38 58.29
C SER A 656 8.12 42.86 56.84
N VAL A 657 6.93 42.81 56.24
CA VAL A 657 5.71 43.66 56.42
C VAL A 657 4.64 43.15 55.41
N GLU A 658 3.35 43.25 55.76
CA GLU A 658 2.09 43.38 54.95
C GLU A 658 2.10 43.17 53.41
N SER A 659 1.06 42.71 52.70
CA SER A 659 -0.29 42.13 52.97
C SER A 659 -0.82 41.59 51.60
N VAL A 660 -2.02 41.04 51.35
CA VAL A 660 -3.35 40.90 52.01
C VAL A 660 -3.88 39.46 51.79
N ILE A 661 -4.89 39.02 52.55
CA ILE A 661 -5.53 37.68 52.45
C ILE A 661 -6.87 37.75 51.69
N TYR A 662 -7.17 36.74 50.87
CA TYR A 662 -8.52 36.19 50.77
C TYR A 662 -8.50 34.70 51.13
N LYS A 663 -9.43 34.30 52.00
CA LYS A 663 -9.48 32.96 52.61
C LYS A 663 -10.10 31.95 51.65
N ILE A 664 -9.55 30.75 51.61
CA ILE A 664 -10.29 29.52 51.36
C ILE A 664 -10.16 28.68 52.63
N GLU A 665 -11.28 28.15 53.12
CA GLU A 665 -11.34 27.40 54.38
C GLU A 665 -10.81 25.98 54.22
N GLU A 666 -10.10 25.48 55.23
CA GLU A 666 -9.65 24.09 55.28
C GLU A 666 -10.84 23.13 55.43
N ILE A 667 -10.93 22.14 54.55
CA ILE A 667 -11.76 20.94 54.76
C ILE A 667 -10.79 19.78 55.05
N PRO A 668 -10.96 19.03 56.15
CA PRO A 668 -9.92 18.13 56.63
C PRO A 668 -9.78 16.85 55.80
N LEU A 669 -8.54 16.33 55.68
CA LEU A 669 -8.26 15.01 55.11
C LEU A 669 -9.13 13.93 55.78
N LYS A 670 -10.07 13.37 55.02
CA LYS A 670 -10.73 12.13 55.39
C LYS A 670 -9.86 10.95 54.98
N LYS A 671 -9.60 10.06 55.95
CA LYS A 671 -9.07 8.71 55.71
C LYS A 671 -9.91 8.00 54.64
N SER A 672 -9.24 7.23 53.79
CA SER A 672 -9.86 6.27 52.88
C SER A 672 -10.70 5.25 53.65
N LEU A 673 -12.01 5.46 53.66
CA LEU A 673 -13.01 4.44 53.95
C LEU A 673 -13.42 3.84 52.60
N SER A 674 -13.32 2.52 52.44
CA SER A 674 -13.88 1.84 51.28
C SER A 674 -15.39 2.05 51.27
N LEU A 675 -15.89 2.78 50.28
CA LEU A 675 -17.31 3.09 50.15
C LEU A 675 -18.06 1.82 49.71
N ILE A 676 -18.95 1.33 50.57
CA ILE A 676 -19.75 0.14 50.29
C ILE A 676 -20.99 0.57 49.52
N PHE A 677 -20.92 0.53 48.19
CA PHE A 677 -22.06 0.81 47.33
C PHE A 677 -23.11 -0.33 47.38
N PRO A 678 -24.42 -0.03 47.26
CA PRO A 678 -25.44 -1.06 47.09
C PRO A 678 -25.16 -1.92 45.85
N LYS A 679 -25.32 -3.24 45.94
CA LYS A 679 -25.03 -4.18 44.83
C LYS A 679 -25.93 -4.02 43.60
N ASN A 680 -27.03 -3.30 43.73
CA ASN A 680 -28.00 -3.03 42.69
C ASN A 680 -28.02 -1.53 42.43
N ILE A 681 -27.68 -1.12 41.21
CA ILE A 681 -27.61 0.30 40.82
C ILE A 681 -28.97 1.01 40.96
N LEU A 682 -30.10 0.29 40.89
CA LEU A 682 -31.42 0.90 41.12
C LEU A 682 -31.62 1.38 42.56
N ASP A 683 -30.84 0.86 43.52
CA ASP A 683 -30.88 1.25 44.93
C ASP A 683 -29.90 2.41 45.25
N TRP A 684 -29.20 2.96 44.24
CA TRP A 684 -28.24 4.05 44.44
C TRP A 684 -28.91 5.42 44.55
N THR A 685 -28.64 6.11 45.66
CA THR A 685 -29.00 7.52 45.83
C THR A 685 -28.12 8.45 44.99
N GLN A 686 -28.51 9.73 44.88
CA GLN A 686 -27.68 10.79 44.28
C GLN A 686 -26.28 10.86 44.90
N THR A 687 -26.17 10.71 46.22
CA THR A 687 -24.88 10.61 46.91
C THR A 687 -24.07 9.38 46.49
N ASN A 688 -24.69 8.21 46.35
CA ASN A 688 -23.98 7.03 45.85
C ASN A 688 -23.47 7.20 44.41
N VAL A 689 -24.26 7.83 43.54
CA VAL A 689 -23.85 8.16 42.17
C VAL A 689 -22.67 9.12 42.16
N HIS A 690 -22.75 10.21 42.93
CA HIS A 690 -21.69 11.21 43.01
C HIS A 690 -20.37 10.62 43.56
N ASP A 691 -20.45 9.89 44.67
CA ASP A 691 -19.31 9.21 45.31
C ASP A 691 -18.67 8.19 44.36
N TRP A 692 -19.48 7.42 43.62
CA TRP A 692 -19.00 6.43 42.64
C TRP A 692 -18.30 7.10 41.44
N LEU A 693 -18.84 8.19 40.92
CA LEU A 693 -18.21 8.96 39.84
C LEU A 693 -16.85 9.54 40.29
N ILE A 694 -16.75 10.03 41.52
CA ILE A 694 -15.49 10.53 42.08
C ILE A 694 -14.46 9.39 42.26
N GLU A 695 -14.87 8.24 42.80
CA GLU A 695 -13.97 7.07 42.93
C GLU A 695 -13.38 6.63 41.57
N HIS A 696 -14.15 6.76 40.50
CA HIS A 696 -13.71 6.42 39.13
C HIS A 696 -13.04 7.59 38.40
N ASN A 697 -12.65 8.67 39.10
CA ASN A 697 -12.02 9.87 38.52
C ASN A 697 -12.85 10.58 37.42
N LEU A 698 -14.18 10.40 37.42
CA LEU A 698 -15.12 11.03 36.49
C LEU A 698 -15.58 12.40 37.05
N ILE A 699 -14.63 13.32 37.20
CA ILE A 699 -14.81 14.59 37.91
C ILE A 699 -15.78 15.53 37.17
N GLN A 700 -15.66 15.65 35.84
CA GLN A 700 -16.58 16.50 35.07
C GLN A 700 -17.99 15.88 35.03
N MET A 701 -18.09 14.56 34.91
CA MET A 701 -19.41 13.88 34.95
C MET A 701 -20.06 13.96 36.33
N SER A 702 -19.31 13.93 37.43
CA SER A 702 -19.85 14.10 38.79
C SER A 702 -20.45 15.49 39.04
N GLN A 703 -20.01 16.50 38.28
CA GLN A 703 -20.53 17.88 38.29
C GLN A 703 -21.72 18.08 37.33
N ILE A 704 -21.75 17.35 36.21
CA ILE A 704 -22.88 17.37 35.27
C ILE A 704 -24.08 16.60 35.85
N LEU A 705 -23.83 15.49 36.54
CA LEU A 705 -24.84 14.53 37.00
C LEU A 705 -25.15 14.61 38.51
N VAL A 706 -24.94 15.77 39.14
CA VAL A 706 -25.17 16.00 40.58
C VAL A 706 -26.55 15.54 41.06
N ASP A 707 -27.57 15.73 40.23
CA ASP A 707 -28.97 15.44 40.56
C ASP A 707 -29.42 14.01 40.22
N PHE A 708 -28.53 13.15 39.70
CA PHE A 708 -28.87 11.82 39.18
C PHE A 708 -28.81 10.74 40.26
N ASP A 709 -29.90 9.97 40.39
CA ASP A 709 -29.89 8.67 41.07
C ASP A 709 -29.52 7.53 40.08
N GLY A 710 -29.34 6.31 40.60
CA GLY A 710 -28.93 5.19 39.75
C GLY A 710 -29.96 4.76 38.71
N SER A 711 -31.25 5.08 38.92
CA SER A 711 -32.30 4.92 37.90
C SER A 711 -32.10 5.91 36.75
N SER A 712 -31.82 7.18 37.08
CA SER A 712 -31.55 8.26 36.13
C SER A 712 -30.28 8.00 35.30
N LEU A 713 -29.24 7.39 35.89
CA LEU A 713 -28.06 6.95 35.16
C LEU A 713 -28.38 5.91 34.07
N LEU A 714 -29.25 4.94 34.36
CA LEU A 714 -29.64 3.92 33.37
C LEU A 714 -30.47 4.54 32.24
N TYR A 715 -31.41 5.43 32.56
CA TYR A 715 -32.16 6.17 31.54
C TYR A 715 -31.26 7.05 30.66
N LEU A 716 -30.23 7.69 31.24
CA LEU A 716 -29.25 8.44 30.46
C LEU A 716 -28.43 7.53 29.53
N ASN A 717 -28.00 6.36 29.99
CA ASN A 717 -27.30 5.40 29.14
C ASN A 717 -28.19 4.92 27.97
N ASP A 718 -29.46 4.60 28.23
CA ASP A 718 -30.43 4.27 27.16
C ASP A 718 -30.68 5.43 26.20
N PHE A 719 -30.73 6.67 26.70
CA PHE A 719 -30.87 7.85 25.86
C PHE A 719 -29.65 8.09 24.97
N ILE A 720 -28.43 7.89 25.48
CA ILE A 720 -27.21 8.05 24.68
C ILE A 720 -27.04 6.92 23.65
N LYS A 721 -27.52 5.71 23.96
CA LYS A 721 -27.44 4.56 23.05
C LYS A 721 -28.46 4.57 21.93
N ASN A 722 -29.69 4.97 22.23
CA ASN A 722 -30.81 4.86 21.30
C ASN A 722 -31.18 6.22 20.66
N GLY A 723 -30.63 7.33 21.14
CA GLY A 723 -30.85 8.68 20.59
C GLY A 723 -29.92 9.03 19.43
N GLU A 724 -30.27 10.08 18.68
CA GLU A 724 -29.40 10.60 17.62
C GLU A 724 -28.09 11.16 18.19
N THR A 725 -26.96 10.51 17.88
CA THR A 725 -25.65 10.77 18.49
C THR A 725 -25.22 12.24 18.45
N LYS A 726 -25.51 12.95 17.35
CA LYS A 726 -25.20 14.38 17.21
C LYS A 726 -26.04 15.26 18.14
N GLN A 727 -27.33 14.95 18.30
CA GLN A 727 -28.22 15.71 19.18
C GLN A 727 -27.84 15.49 20.65
N VAL A 728 -27.69 14.23 21.06
CA VAL A 728 -27.32 13.88 22.44
C VAL A 728 -25.98 14.51 22.84
N LEU A 729 -24.97 14.43 21.96
CA LEU A 729 -23.68 15.05 22.23
C LEU A 729 -23.79 16.58 22.34
N SER A 730 -24.61 17.23 21.50
CA SER A 730 -24.81 18.68 21.58
C SER A 730 -25.48 19.13 22.89
N LEU A 731 -26.42 18.34 23.42
CA LEU A 731 -27.10 18.64 24.68
C LEU A 731 -26.18 18.45 25.89
N LEU A 732 -25.41 17.36 25.92
CA LEU A 732 -24.41 17.12 26.97
C LEU A 732 -23.27 18.16 26.94
N GLN A 733 -22.86 18.59 25.74
CA GLN A 733 -21.90 19.68 25.55
C GLN A 733 -22.45 21.02 26.08
N GLN A 734 -23.73 21.32 25.85
CA GLN A 734 -24.38 22.52 26.38
C GLN A 734 -24.50 22.48 27.91
N GLU A 735 -24.92 21.36 28.50
CA GLU A 735 -25.04 21.26 29.97
C GLU A 735 -23.67 21.22 30.66
N SER A 736 -22.65 20.64 30.05
CA SER A 736 -21.25 20.72 30.52
C SER A 736 -20.76 22.17 30.54
N LEU A 737 -20.92 22.92 29.44
CA LEU A 737 -20.59 24.35 29.38
C LEU A 737 -21.40 25.16 30.42
N ARG A 738 -22.66 24.81 30.66
CA ARG A 738 -23.53 25.50 31.63
C ARG A 738 -23.13 25.25 33.09
N ARG A 739 -22.78 24.01 33.46
CA ARG A 739 -22.49 23.63 34.86
C ARG A 739 -21.02 23.77 35.25
N THR A 740 -20.11 23.53 34.31
CA THR A 740 -18.65 23.47 34.58
C THR A 740 -17.85 24.59 33.90
N ASN A 741 -18.46 25.33 32.96
CA ASN A 741 -17.80 26.31 32.09
C ASN A 741 -16.63 25.73 31.28
N GLN A 742 -16.69 24.42 30.98
CA GLN A 742 -15.73 23.67 30.17
C GLN A 742 -16.43 22.94 29.03
N CYS A 743 -15.67 22.50 28.03
CA CYS A 743 -16.17 21.57 27.02
C CYS A 743 -16.32 20.16 27.61
N LEU A 744 -17.30 19.39 27.11
CA LEU A 744 -17.51 18.01 27.54
C LEU A 744 -16.31 17.14 27.16
N SER A 745 -15.73 16.48 28.17
CA SER A 745 -14.68 15.48 28.00
C SER A 745 -15.27 14.23 27.35
N LEU A 746 -14.98 14.01 26.06
CA LEU A 746 -15.35 12.77 25.35
C LEU A 746 -14.70 11.52 25.99
N ILE A 747 -13.59 11.71 26.71
CA ILE A 747 -12.89 10.66 27.44
C ILE A 747 -13.70 10.26 28.67
N GLU A 748 -14.10 11.23 29.51
CA GLU A 748 -14.97 10.95 30.65
C GLU A 748 -16.32 10.38 30.20
N LEU A 749 -16.92 10.92 29.13
CA LEU A 749 -18.20 10.43 28.60
C LEU A 749 -18.12 8.96 28.14
N SER A 750 -17.04 8.59 27.43
CA SER A 750 -16.86 7.20 26.95
C SER A 750 -16.49 6.24 28.08
N TYR A 751 -15.70 6.68 29.06
CA TYR A 751 -15.38 5.88 30.25
C TYR A 751 -16.62 5.67 31.14
N PHE A 752 -17.42 6.71 31.34
CA PHE A 752 -18.73 6.67 32.00
C PHE A 752 -19.69 5.67 31.34
N GLN A 753 -19.82 5.69 30.01
CA GLN A 753 -20.64 4.72 29.26
C GLN A 753 -20.17 3.27 29.51
N SER A 754 -18.86 3.03 29.43
CA SER A 754 -18.26 1.71 29.67
C SER A 754 -18.59 1.19 31.07
N LEU A 755 -18.45 2.04 32.08
CA LEU A 755 -18.70 1.69 33.47
C LEU A 755 -20.19 1.41 33.77
N ILE A 756 -21.12 2.23 33.25
CA ILE A 756 -22.57 1.94 33.41
C ILE A 756 -22.95 0.65 32.68
N ASP A 757 -22.34 0.37 31.53
CA ASP A 757 -22.57 -0.89 30.81
C ASP A 757 -22.07 -2.12 31.57
N GLN A 758 -20.99 -2.01 32.33
CA GLN A 758 -20.56 -3.07 33.24
C GLN A 758 -21.59 -3.28 34.35
N GLN A 759 -22.06 -2.20 35.01
CA GLN A 759 -23.11 -2.28 36.04
C GLN A 759 -24.42 -2.89 35.50
N ARG A 760 -24.79 -2.56 34.25
CA ARG A 760 -25.97 -3.15 33.59
C ARG A 760 -25.82 -4.66 33.33
N ARG A 761 -24.61 -5.13 33.00
CA ARG A 761 -24.34 -6.58 32.84
C ARG A 761 -24.52 -7.33 34.17
N TYR A 762 -24.11 -6.75 35.30
CA TYR A 762 -24.32 -7.32 36.63
C TYR A 762 -25.81 -7.45 37.03
N LEU A 763 -26.68 -6.54 36.56
CA LEU A 763 -28.13 -6.72 36.69
C LEU A 763 -28.63 -7.93 35.89
N THR A 764 -28.27 -8.03 34.60
CA THR A 764 -28.74 -9.15 33.75
C THR A 764 -28.25 -10.53 34.22
N SER A 765 -27.05 -10.62 34.82
CA SER A 765 -26.50 -11.88 35.33
C SER A 765 -27.08 -12.30 36.70
N THR A 766 -27.57 -11.36 37.51
CA THR A 766 -28.24 -11.67 38.78
C THR A 766 -29.72 -11.99 38.61
N PHE A 767 -30.40 -11.40 37.62
CA PHE A 767 -31.78 -11.77 37.28
C PHE A 767 -31.90 -13.19 36.66
N SER A 768 -30.92 -13.64 35.86
CA SER A 768 -30.92 -15.00 35.31
C SER A 768 -30.75 -16.09 36.38
N GLN A 769 -30.08 -15.79 37.50
CA GLN A 769 -29.99 -16.72 38.65
C GLN A 769 -31.24 -16.74 39.53
N ARG A 770 -32.12 -15.72 39.45
CA ARG A 770 -33.43 -15.74 40.12
C ARG A 770 -34.54 -16.37 39.28
N SER A 771 -34.44 -16.35 37.95
CA SER A 771 -35.48 -16.90 37.06
C SER A 771 -35.60 -18.44 37.14
N THR A 772 -34.53 -19.15 37.53
CA THR A 772 -34.51 -20.63 37.65
C THR A 772 -35.20 -21.18 38.91
N ARG A 773 -35.77 -20.33 39.78
CA ARG A 773 -36.55 -20.77 40.96
C ARG A 773 -38.07 -20.55 40.88
N ASN A 774 -38.56 -19.78 39.89
CA ASN A 774 -40.00 -19.50 39.73
C ASN A 774 -40.60 -20.05 38.41
N SER A 775 -39.84 -20.83 37.63
CA SER A 775 -40.23 -21.33 36.30
C SER A 775 -41.29 -22.46 36.28
N ASN A 776 -42.05 -22.67 37.37
CA ASN A 776 -43.12 -23.67 37.44
C ASN A 776 -44.56 -23.11 37.46
N GLN A 777 -44.76 -21.78 37.42
CA GLN A 777 -46.08 -21.16 37.33
C GLN A 777 -46.07 -19.87 36.50
N ALA A 778 -46.13 -19.97 35.16
CA ALA A 778 -46.73 -18.97 34.25
C ALA A 778 -46.66 -19.37 32.75
N ASN A 779 -46.74 -20.65 32.40
CA ASN A 779 -46.92 -21.04 31.00
C ASN A 779 -48.39 -20.85 30.58
N LYS A 780 -48.81 -19.59 30.39
CA LYS A 780 -50.08 -19.21 29.75
C LYS A 780 -50.03 -17.75 29.28
N TYR A 781 -50.66 -17.49 28.13
CA TYR A 781 -50.70 -16.21 27.40
C TYR A 781 -49.46 -15.84 26.58
N ILE A 782 -49.19 -16.70 25.58
CA ILE A 782 -48.92 -16.19 24.22
C ILE A 782 -50.21 -15.53 23.72
N LEU A 783 -50.17 -14.27 23.27
CA LEU A 783 -50.90 -13.73 22.10
C LEU A 783 -50.89 -12.19 22.06
N SER A 784 -50.72 -11.64 20.85
CA SER A 784 -50.93 -10.23 20.45
C SER A 784 -49.98 -9.18 21.07
N CYS A 785 -49.53 -8.13 20.37
CA CYS A 785 -49.84 -7.70 19.01
C CYS A 785 -48.62 -7.00 18.37
N CYS A 786 -48.44 -7.15 17.06
CA CYS A 786 -47.67 -6.18 16.27
C CYS A 786 -48.48 -4.88 16.18
N HIS A 787 -47.86 -3.72 16.42
CA HIS A 787 -48.18 -2.45 15.74
C HIS A 787 -47.18 -1.35 16.15
N LEU A 788 -46.58 -0.69 15.14
CA LEU A 788 -46.04 0.69 15.17
C LEU A 788 -44.91 0.91 16.21
N ILE A 789 -43.65 1.16 15.83
CA ILE A 789 -43.07 1.87 14.68
C ILE A 789 -41.80 1.16 14.21
#